data_AF-A0A518APW7-F1
#
_entry.id   AF-A0A518APW7-F1
#
_cell.length_a   1.000
_cell.length_b   1.000
_cell.length_c   1.000
_cell.angle_alpha   90.00
_cell.angle_beta   90.00
_cell.angle_gamma   90.00
#
_symmetry.space_group_name_H-M   'P 1'
#
loop_
_entity.id
_entity.type
_entity.pdbx_description
1 polymer ?
#
loop_
_entity_poly.entity_id
_entity_poly.type
_entity_poly.pdbx_seq_one_letter_code
_entity_poly.pdbx_strand_id
1 'polypeptide(L)'
;MHTPYTRSGVRRSARTRITHDRRRARQLNARVFASPDGRLLLVRGNVDSGNMFRQLSHVDDPSQHPTNLASLGFPASAYEELSEATLVSASRALTNWRRLVDHQLRSGRRNQRHQAEAAEVEHLERRLHQLHTWKRMANTAQLTSSSPWLLDESQQRTLADMLEESPSTLLEEYQWIARIVFWLAGKCACRRFTQTLAVITLDDHDTELCEQLRRTLGELHIWQNRCLTENRRELQNELQIWTTQLGHDLILRARLAFPFKKHTLFSVLQQNIVRCRQALREVGVRSKHRVVAAVATIVANDNAIAPLPQRLLSHWIQKDNEGNIAYLVNELIAESKTPGYARMLRAMETLPSRAFEQITFVCQQLAARRSLDDIAWALNVSLDHYIYEPRFDIGRLRRLIVTLESAGVTQARSQLYVFVDNRKTSERYDSLFQFANWVASLPKAVRTPRICKLIWTVLHDFVFPGLEVFHRERVLYTWSDQAAVPRGLAAEALQAWSDKLQALPRSTDGKPAALLKQVRCDQAGDKRQRELHYLRQLHDDGLATEAQLARLHHLQHSPQTNDTYERKALRRVQVSVVHASLELLREQLRTVAQASLGPQLSSRLKDERLRRVMEYLHWHNGMCDEEQQLLAELLAAHEVHGRDYKRKLTHNQPWLKKARRRGINIDHWLAGDHRCVVIAGEKYQLEISHDPMEIFLMGTYFGSCLSLGRENQHSVLANAADANKQVIYVRDSQGHVFARQLIAINDKYELLGYHCYVNEEKSTAERREQTIAAIASFSGSLAARCGLELGEEGEPHSLGPHFWYDDGAYYWHAAAKTALSAAANQGSWWEPASVSTAAFAESWQAELAGWRL
;
A
#
# COMPACT_ATOMS: atom_id res chain seq x y z
N MET A 1 -51.14 -54.02 -7.51
CA MET A 1 -50.19 -52.88 -7.42
C MET A 1 -49.74 -52.52 -8.83
N HIS A 2 -50.46 -51.62 -9.51
CA HIS A 2 -50.04 -51.04 -10.80
C HIS A 2 -49.84 -49.55 -10.59
N THR A 3 -48.58 -49.14 -10.47
CA THR A 3 -48.19 -47.74 -10.47
C THR A 3 -48.43 -47.14 -11.87
N PRO A 4 -49.07 -45.97 -11.98
CA PRO A 4 -49.32 -45.35 -13.27
C PRO A 4 -48.01 -44.85 -13.87
N TYR A 5 -47.67 -45.33 -15.06
CA TYR A 5 -46.59 -44.82 -15.91
C TYR A 5 -46.88 -43.35 -16.25
N THR A 6 -46.37 -42.43 -15.44
CA THR A 6 -46.57 -41.00 -15.65
C THR A 6 -45.87 -40.55 -16.93
N ARG A 7 -46.62 -40.00 -17.90
CA ARG A 7 -46.15 -39.36 -19.15
C ARG A 7 -45.03 -38.32 -18.95
N SER A 8 -44.74 -37.89 -17.71
CA SER A 8 -43.65 -36.99 -17.33
C SER A 8 -42.25 -37.63 -17.49
N GLY A 9 -42.09 -38.94 -17.26
CA GLY A 9 -40.80 -39.64 -17.37
C GLY A 9 -40.28 -39.74 -18.80
N VAL A 10 -41.16 -40.02 -19.76
CA VAL A 10 -40.84 -40.10 -21.20
C VAL A 10 -40.43 -38.72 -21.75
N ARG A 11 -41.10 -37.65 -21.33
CA ARG A 11 -40.75 -36.27 -21.73
C ARG A 11 -39.41 -35.81 -21.15
N ARG A 12 -39.05 -36.22 -19.93
CA ARG A 12 -37.73 -35.94 -19.34
C ARG A 12 -36.62 -36.68 -20.09
N SER A 13 -36.81 -37.96 -20.40
CA SER A 13 -35.84 -38.76 -21.17
C SER A 13 -35.57 -38.18 -22.57
N ALA A 14 -36.61 -37.76 -23.29
CA ALA A 14 -36.47 -37.14 -24.61
C ALA A 14 -35.71 -35.80 -24.58
N ARG A 15 -35.97 -34.95 -23.59
CA ARG A 15 -35.25 -33.67 -23.42
C ARG A 15 -33.77 -33.89 -23.09
N THR A 16 -33.45 -34.83 -22.21
CA THR A 16 -32.06 -35.17 -21.87
C THR A 16 -31.31 -35.68 -23.09
N ARG A 17 -31.95 -36.53 -23.91
CA ARG A 17 -31.37 -37.06 -25.15
C ARG A 17 -31.11 -35.96 -26.19
N ILE A 18 -32.04 -35.02 -26.38
CA ILE A 18 -31.85 -33.88 -27.30
C ILE A 18 -30.68 -32.99 -26.84
N THR A 19 -30.60 -32.68 -25.55
CA THR A 19 -29.48 -31.90 -25.00
C THR A 19 -28.15 -32.63 -25.18
N HIS A 20 -28.13 -33.95 -24.98
CA HIS A 20 -26.96 -34.79 -25.23
C HIS A 20 -26.55 -34.78 -26.70
N ASP A 21 -27.49 -35.01 -27.62
CA ASP A 21 -27.22 -35.03 -29.07
C ASP A 21 -26.73 -33.66 -29.57
N ARG A 22 -27.30 -32.56 -29.07
CA ARG A 22 -26.81 -31.19 -29.34
C ARG A 22 -25.39 -30.99 -28.83
N ARG A 23 -25.10 -31.39 -27.59
CA ARG A 23 -23.75 -31.28 -27.00
C ARG A 23 -22.75 -32.10 -27.80
N ARG A 24 -23.11 -33.33 -28.19
CA ARG A 24 -22.27 -34.24 -28.98
C ARG A 24 -22.05 -33.70 -30.40
N ALA A 25 -23.07 -33.18 -31.07
CA ALA A 25 -22.92 -32.57 -32.40
C ALA A 25 -22.02 -31.32 -32.34
N ARG A 26 -22.18 -30.46 -31.34
CA ARG A 26 -21.32 -29.28 -31.13
C ARG A 26 -19.86 -29.61 -30.86
N GLN A 27 -19.52 -30.86 -30.56
CA GLN A 27 -18.13 -31.30 -30.47
C GLN A 27 -17.38 -31.20 -31.81
N LEU A 28 -18.09 -31.16 -32.94
CA LEU A 28 -17.50 -30.97 -34.27
C LEU A 28 -16.89 -29.58 -34.47
N ASN A 29 -17.32 -28.59 -33.67
CA ASN A 29 -16.71 -27.26 -33.63
C ASN A 29 -15.38 -27.24 -32.84
N ALA A 30 -14.92 -28.38 -32.32
CA ALA A 30 -13.59 -28.46 -31.74
C ALA A 30 -12.53 -28.09 -32.77
N ARG A 31 -11.45 -27.49 -32.26
CA ARG A 31 -10.26 -27.18 -33.05
C ARG A 31 -9.58 -28.49 -33.42
N VAL A 32 -8.95 -28.54 -34.60
CA VAL A 32 -8.27 -29.76 -35.06
C VAL A 32 -6.78 -29.51 -35.15
N PHE A 33 -6.02 -30.41 -34.55
CA PHE A 33 -4.55 -30.40 -34.56
C PHE A 33 -4.04 -31.69 -35.22
N ALA A 34 -3.10 -31.56 -36.14
CA ALA A 34 -2.39 -32.70 -36.71
C ALA A 34 -1.08 -32.91 -35.95
N SER A 35 -0.95 -34.05 -35.26
CA SER A 35 0.26 -34.39 -34.53
C SER A 35 1.36 -34.91 -35.46
N PRO A 36 2.63 -34.89 -35.01
CA PRO A 36 3.79 -35.27 -35.84
C PRO A 36 3.76 -36.72 -36.30
N ASP A 37 3.08 -37.57 -35.54
CA ASP A 37 2.84 -38.99 -35.85
C ASP A 37 1.64 -39.22 -36.79
N GLY A 38 1.07 -38.14 -37.35
CA GLY A 38 -0.03 -38.20 -38.31
C GLY A 38 -1.42 -38.35 -37.71
N ARG A 39 -1.56 -38.39 -36.37
CA ARG A 39 -2.89 -38.44 -35.73
C ARG A 39 -3.58 -37.08 -35.79
N LEU A 40 -4.90 -37.11 -35.85
CA LEU A 40 -5.74 -35.91 -35.74
C LEU A 40 -6.34 -35.83 -34.35
N LEU A 41 -6.17 -34.70 -33.68
CA LEU A 41 -6.65 -34.46 -32.33
C LEU A 41 -7.74 -33.37 -32.35
N LEU A 42 -8.87 -33.64 -31.69
CA LEU A 42 -9.90 -32.65 -31.40
C LEU A 42 -9.54 -31.92 -30.10
N VAL A 43 -9.27 -30.63 -30.17
CA VAL A 43 -8.80 -29.80 -29.06
C VAL A 43 -9.90 -28.86 -28.55
N ARG A 44 -10.08 -28.84 -27.22
CA ARG A 44 -11.11 -28.08 -26.49
C ARG A 44 -10.48 -27.31 -25.32
N GLY A 45 -11.26 -26.46 -24.66
CA GLY A 45 -10.81 -25.72 -23.47
C GLY A 45 -9.92 -24.52 -23.76
N ASN A 46 -9.38 -23.91 -22.72
CA ASN A 46 -8.47 -22.77 -22.83
C ASN A 46 -7.03 -23.25 -22.69
N VAL A 47 -6.12 -22.50 -23.30
CA VAL A 47 -4.68 -22.74 -23.20
C VAL A 47 -4.15 -22.05 -21.94
N ASP A 48 -3.17 -22.66 -21.28
CA ASP A 48 -2.45 -21.98 -20.21
C ASP A 48 -1.63 -20.80 -20.77
N SER A 49 -1.90 -19.59 -20.29
CA SER A 49 -1.27 -18.38 -20.82
C SER A 49 0.23 -18.32 -20.58
N GLY A 50 0.70 -18.81 -19.42
CA GLY A 50 2.12 -18.81 -19.09
C GLY A 50 2.92 -19.72 -20.01
N ASN A 51 2.43 -20.94 -20.25
CA ASN A 51 3.04 -21.88 -21.18
C ASN A 51 2.96 -21.37 -22.62
N MET A 52 1.82 -20.85 -23.07
CA MET A 52 1.67 -20.27 -24.41
C MET A 52 2.67 -19.13 -24.63
N PHE A 53 2.75 -18.17 -23.70
CA PHE A 53 3.69 -17.06 -23.78
C PHE A 53 5.13 -17.54 -23.87
N ARG A 54 5.54 -18.49 -23.00
CA ARG A 54 6.89 -19.04 -22.98
C ARG A 54 7.24 -19.74 -24.30
N GLN A 55 6.33 -20.56 -24.83
CA GLN A 55 6.56 -21.24 -26.10
C GLN A 55 6.68 -20.26 -27.26
N LEU A 56 5.75 -19.31 -27.37
CA LEU A 56 5.74 -18.35 -28.46
C LEU A 56 6.95 -17.41 -28.40
N SER A 57 7.45 -17.07 -27.20
CA SER A 57 8.62 -16.20 -27.01
C SER A 57 9.96 -16.80 -27.49
N HIS A 58 9.99 -18.09 -27.82
CA HIS A 58 11.20 -18.80 -28.28
C HIS A 58 11.08 -19.34 -29.72
N VAL A 59 10.07 -18.89 -30.47
CA VAL A 59 9.90 -19.27 -31.88
C VAL A 59 10.92 -18.52 -32.74
N ASP A 60 12.12 -19.10 -32.87
CA ASP A 60 13.16 -18.61 -33.78
C ASP A 60 12.90 -19.04 -35.26
N ASP A 61 12.17 -20.15 -35.45
CA ASP A 61 11.84 -20.75 -36.75
C ASP A 61 10.49 -21.51 -36.66
N PRO A 62 9.46 -21.13 -37.44
CA PRO A 62 8.15 -21.80 -37.48
C PRO A 62 8.21 -23.27 -37.88
N SER A 63 9.25 -23.68 -38.62
CA SER A 63 9.47 -25.07 -39.03
C SER A 63 9.99 -25.95 -37.88
N GLN A 64 10.49 -25.35 -36.80
CA GLN A 64 11.14 -26.06 -35.69
C GLN A 64 10.26 -26.22 -34.43
N HIS A 65 9.14 -25.47 -34.26
CA HIS A 65 8.33 -25.50 -33.03
C HIS A 65 6.83 -25.13 -33.22
N PRO A 66 5.89 -25.52 -32.31
CA PRO A 66 5.83 -26.67 -31.43
C PRO A 66 4.95 -27.78 -32.02
N THR A 67 5.46 -29.00 -31.95
CA THR A 67 4.86 -30.23 -32.46
C THR A 67 3.91 -30.90 -31.47
N ASN A 68 3.63 -30.32 -30.29
CA ASN A 68 2.68 -30.90 -29.33
C ASN A 68 1.83 -29.86 -28.57
N LEU A 69 0.59 -30.25 -28.23
CA LEU A 69 -0.39 -29.40 -27.55
C LEU A 69 -0.05 -29.14 -26.07
N ALA A 70 0.68 -30.06 -25.44
CA ALA A 70 1.03 -29.96 -24.02
C ALA A 70 2.00 -28.81 -23.75
N SER A 71 2.99 -28.62 -24.62
CA SER A 71 3.96 -27.52 -24.50
C SER A 71 3.27 -26.17 -24.67
N LEU A 72 2.29 -26.07 -25.57
CA LEU A 72 1.48 -24.86 -25.75
C LEU A 72 0.63 -24.55 -24.51
N GLY A 73 0.39 -25.52 -23.64
CA GLY A 73 -0.33 -25.33 -22.37
C GLY A 73 -1.69 -26.00 -22.29
N PHE A 74 -2.02 -26.94 -23.19
CA PHE A 74 -3.25 -27.73 -23.07
C PHE A 74 -3.06 -28.90 -22.12
N PRO A 75 -3.96 -29.12 -21.14
CA PRO A 75 -3.92 -30.34 -20.33
C PRO A 75 -4.28 -31.55 -21.19
N ALA A 76 -3.81 -32.75 -20.83
CA ALA A 76 -4.11 -33.97 -21.59
C ALA A 76 -5.61 -34.27 -21.74
N SER A 77 -6.44 -33.78 -20.81
CA SER A 77 -7.90 -33.89 -20.87
C SER A 77 -8.58 -32.94 -21.88
N ALA A 78 -7.85 -31.95 -22.40
CA ALA A 78 -8.37 -30.96 -23.32
C ALA A 78 -8.44 -31.47 -24.77
N TYR A 79 -7.81 -32.60 -25.10
CA TYR A 79 -7.82 -33.13 -26.45
C TYR A 79 -8.07 -34.64 -26.49
N GLU A 80 -8.76 -35.09 -27.54
CA GLU A 80 -9.03 -36.50 -27.80
C GLU A 80 -8.72 -36.83 -29.27
N GLU A 81 -8.35 -38.07 -29.55
CA GLU A 81 -8.11 -38.49 -30.93
C GLU A 81 -9.41 -38.49 -31.74
N LEU A 82 -9.34 -37.93 -32.95
CA LEU A 82 -10.40 -38.01 -33.95
C LEU A 82 -10.43 -39.43 -34.53
N SER A 83 -11.21 -40.28 -33.87
CA SER A 83 -11.49 -41.64 -34.31
C SER A 83 -12.73 -41.73 -35.20
N GLU A 84 -12.84 -42.81 -35.99
CA GLU A 84 -14.07 -43.11 -36.74
C GLU A 84 -15.28 -43.26 -35.81
N ALA A 85 -15.09 -43.85 -34.63
CA ALA A 85 -16.15 -43.96 -33.63
C ALA A 85 -16.66 -42.58 -33.17
N THR A 86 -15.75 -41.60 -33.01
CA THR A 86 -16.09 -40.21 -32.68
C THR A 86 -16.92 -39.57 -33.80
N LEU A 87 -16.50 -39.74 -35.06
CA LEU A 87 -17.20 -39.20 -36.25
C LEU A 87 -18.59 -39.81 -36.44
N VAL A 88 -18.72 -41.14 -36.35
CA VAL A 88 -20.01 -41.85 -36.44
C VAL A 88 -20.96 -41.42 -35.33
N SER A 89 -20.44 -41.30 -34.10
CA SER A 89 -21.21 -40.84 -32.96
C SER A 89 -21.73 -39.41 -33.15
N ALA A 90 -20.88 -38.49 -33.62
CA ALA A 90 -21.26 -37.12 -33.91
C ALA A 90 -22.24 -37.00 -35.08
N SER A 91 -22.05 -37.79 -36.15
CA SER A 91 -22.94 -37.88 -37.31
C SER A 91 -24.36 -38.30 -36.92
N ARG A 92 -24.47 -39.35 -36.08
CA ARG A 92 -25.78 -39.81 -35.57
C ARG A 92 -26.46 -38.74 -34.72
N ALA A 93 -25.71 -38.08 -33.84
CA ALA A 93 -26.23 -37.01 -32.98
C ALA A 93 -26.72 -35.81 -33.82
N LEU A 94 -25.93 -35.42 -34.83
CA LEU A 94 -26.26 -34.34 -35.76
C LEU A 94 -27.51 -34.66 -36.60
N THR A 95 -27.64 -35.88 -37.09
CA THR A 95 -28.82 -36.36 -37.83
C THR A 95 -30.09 -36.30 -36.96
N ASN A 96 -29.99 -36.72 -35.70
CA ASN A 96 -31.11 -36.61 -34.76
C ASN A 96 -31.50 -35.15 -34.51
N TRP A 97 -30.52 -34.26 -34.37
CA TRP A 97 -30.77 -32.82 -34.16
C TRP A 97 -31.37 -32.17 -35.42
N ARG A 98 -30.88 -32.49 -36.63
CA ARG A 98 -31.46 -32.01 -37.89
C ARG A 98 -32.95 -32.37 -38.00
N ARG A 99 -33.31 -33.63 -37.75
CA ARG A 99 -34.73 -34.07 -37.75
C ARG A 99 -35.59 -33.27 -36.77
N LEU A 100 -35.05 -32.95 -35.59
CA LEU A 100 -35.75 -32.13 -34.61
C LEU A 100 -35.95 -30.70 -35.12
N VAL A 101 -34.92 -30.08 -35.69
CA VAL A 101 -35.01 -28.72 -36.25
C VAL A 101 -35.98 -28.67 -37.43
N ASP A 102 -35.92 -29.65 -38.33
CA ASP A 102 -36.84 -29.76 -39.48
C ASP A 102 -38.30 -29.90 -39.02
N HIS A 103 -38.55 -30.73 -38.00
CA HIS A 103 -39.87 -30.86 -37.40
C HIS A 103 -40.36 -29.55 -36.78
N GLN A 104 -39.48 -28.81 -36.09
CA GLN A 104 -39.79 -27.50 -35.51
C GLN A 104 -40.11 -26.46 -36.59
N LEU A 105 -39.32 -26.41 -37.67
CA LEU A 105 -39.55 -25.51 -38.80
C LEU A 105 -40.87 -25.83 -39.53
N ARG A 106 -41.22 -27.11 -39.68
CA ARG A 106 -42.50 -27.55 -40.29
C ARG A 106 -43.72 -27.27 -39.42
N SER A 107 -43.55 -27.17 -38.09
CA SER A 107 -44.65 -26.91 -37.14
C SER A 107 -45.20 -25.46 -37.17
N GLY A 108 -44.77 -24.62 -38.13
CA GLY A 108 -45.32 -23.29 -38.39
C GLY A 108 -44.87 -22.19 -37.41
N ARG A 109 -44.14 -22.52 -36.34
CA ARG A 109 -43.57 -21.54 -35.40
C ARG A 109 -42.28 -20.96 -35.97
N ARG A 110 -42.38 -19.96 -36.85
CA ARG A 110 -41.23 -19.15 -37.33
C ARG A 110 -40.63 -18.34 -36.17
N ASN A 111 -39.78 -18.99 -35.39
CA ASN A 111 -38.98 -18.35 -34.35
C ASN A 111 -37.56 -18.19 -34.90
N GLN A 112 -36.99 -16.98 -34.82
CA GLN A 112 -35.60 -16.69 -35.19
C GLN A 112 -34.61 -17.69 -34.58
N ARG A 113 -34.93 -18.20 -33.38
CA ARG A 113 -34.16 -19.26 -32.72
C ARG A 113 -34.06 -20.55 -33.55
N HIS A 114 -35.14 -20.99 -34.19
CA HIS A 114 -35.12 -22.22 -35.00
C HIS A 114 -34.33 -22.05 -36.29
N GLN A 115 -34.36 -20.86 -36.89
CA GLN A 115 -33.52 -20.52 -38.04
C GLN A 115 -32.03 -20.51 -37.67
N ALA A 116 -31.69 -19.94 -36.51
CA ALA A 116 -30.32 -19.98 -35.99
C ALA A 116 -29.85 -21.42 -35.71
N GLU A 117 -30.70 -22.26 -35.11
CA GLU A 117 -30.38 -23.68 -34.91
C GLU A 117 -30.22 -24.43 -36.25
N ALA A 118 -31.03 -24.11 -37.28
CA ALA A 118 -30.91 -24.73 -38.60
C ALA A 118 -29.58 -24.38 -39.29
N ALA A 119 -29.19 -23.10 -39.24
CA ALA A 119 -27.90 -22.63 -39.75
C ALA A 119 -26.73 -23.26 -38.99
N GLU A 120 -26.85 -23.44 -37.67
CA GLU A 120 -25.85 -24.13 -36.86
C GLU A 120 -25.70 -25.60 -37.28
N VAL A 121 -26.81 -26.32 -37.49
CA VAL A 121 -26.78 -27.72 -37.93
C VAL A 121 -26.16 -27.85 -39.33
N GLU A 122 -26.52 -26.98 -40.27
CA GLU A 122 -25.92 -26.96 -41.61
C GLU A 122 -24.40 -26.67 -41.58
N HIS A 123 -23.97 -25.77 -40.69
CA HIS A 123 -22.55 -25.54 -40.46
C HIS A 123 -21.85 -26.80 -39.92
N LEU A 124 -22.44 -27.48 -38.94
CA LEU A 124 -21.88 -28.71 -38.37
C LEU A 124 -21.85 -29.87 -39.38
N GLU A 125 -22.80 -29.94 -40.32
CA GLU A 125 -22.80 -30.93 -41.41
C GLU A 125 -21.61 -30.71 -42.34
N ARG A 126 -21.37 -29.47 -42.76
CA ARG A 126 -20.18 -29.10 -43.55
C ARG A 126 -18.90 -29.41 -42.78
N ARG A 127 -18.87 -29.10 -41.48
CA ARG A 127 -17.72 -29.39 -40.61
C ARG A 127 -17.45 -30.89 -40.48
N LEU A 128 -18.49 -31.71 -40.33
CA LEU A 128 -18.37 -33.17 -40.28
C LEU A 128 -17.76 -33.72 -41.57
N HIS A 129 -18.21 -33.25 -42.74
CA HIS A 129 -17.65 -33.64 -44.02
C HIS A 129 -16.16 -33.28 -44.12
N GLN A 130 -15.79 -32.07 -43.68
CA GLN A 130 -14.39 -31.64 -43.64
C GLN A 130 -13.52 -32.53 -42.76
N LEU A 131 -14.01 -32.92 -41.57
CA LEU A 131 -13.29 -33.80 -40.65
C LEU A 131 -13.06 -35.19 -41.25
N HIS A 132 -14.05 -35.75 -41.96
CA HIS A 132 -13.86 -37.00 -42.70
C HIS A 132 -12.82 -36.87 -43.82
N THR A 133 -12.79 -35.74 -44.52
CA THR A 133 -11.79 -35.48 -45.56
C THR A 133 -10.39 -35.40 -44.95
N TRP A 134 -10.20 -34.64 -43.87
CA TRP A 134 -8.91 -34.60 -43.17
C TRP A 134 -8.50 -35.96 -42.61
N LYS A 135 -9.42 -36.75 -42.04
CA LYS A 135 -9.10 -38.09 -41.53
C LYS A 135 -8.64 -39.01 -42.64
N ARG A 136 -9.29 -38.97 -43.81
CA ARG A 136 -8.86 -39.73 -44.99
C ARG A 136 -7.47 -39.31 -45.47
N MET A 137 -7.21 -38.00 -45.57
CA MET A 137 -5.89 -37.47 -45.96
C MET A 137 -4.79 -37.85 -44.96
N ALA A 138 -5.09 -37.84 -43.67
CA ALA A 138 -4.15 -38.26 -42.63
C ALA A 138 -3.80 -39.75 -42.76
N ASN A 139 -4.80 -40.61 -42.99
CA ASN A 139 -4.60 -42.05 -43.18
C ASN A 139 -3.77 -42.39 -44.43
N THR A 140 -3.81 -41.55 -45.48
CA THR A 140 -3.05 -41.74 -46.72
C THR A 140 -1.69 -41.03 -46.72
N ALA A 141 -1.28 -40.44 -45.58
CA ALA A 141 -0.09 -39.58 -45.47
C ALA A 141 -0.09 -38.39 -46.46
N GLN A 142 -1.25 -38.03 -47.02
CA GLN A 142 -1.44 -36.90 -47.93
C GLN A 142 -1.72 -35.58 -47.19
N LEU A 143 -1.86 -35.63 -45.87
CA LEU A 143 -1.97 -34.44 -45.05
C LEU A 143 -0.59 -33.76 -44.91
N THR A 144 -0.04 -33.28 -46.02
CA THR A 144 1.21 -32.52 -46.11
C THR A 144 1.00 -31.05 -45.72
N SER A 145 0.07 -30.78 -44.81
CA SER A 145 -0.18 -29.42 -44.35
C SER A 145 1.11 -28.87 -43.77
N SER A 146 1.60 -27.76 -44.33
CA SER A 146 2.77 -27.03 -43.80
C SER A 146 2.59 -26.57 -42.35
N SER A 147 1.37 -26.65 -41.82
CA SER A 147 1.04 -26.28 -40.44
C SER A 147 0.20 -27.34 -39.72
N PRO A 148 0.51 -27.68 -38.45
CA PRO A 148 -0.27 -28.62 -37.65
C PRO A 148 -1.63 -28.05 -37.20
N TRP A 149 -1.85 -26.74 -37.34
CA TRP A 149 -3.07 -26.04 -36.95
C TRP A 149 -4.05 -26.04 -38.14
N LEU A 150 -4.99 -27.00 -38.17
CA LEU A 150 -5.89 -27.17 -39.31
C LEU A 150 -7.02 -26.14 -39.29
N LEU A 151 -7.12 -25.38 -40.38
CA LEU A 151 -8.18 -24.43 -40.68
C LEU A 151 -8.97 -24.93 -41.88
N ASP A 152 -10.30 -24.81 -41.84
CA ASP A 152 -11.11 -25.09 -43.04
C ASP A 152 -10.88 -24.05 -44.14
N GLU A 153 -11.35 -24.33 -45.35
CA GLU A 153 -11.10 -23.46 -46.51
C GLU A 153 -11.62 -22.03 -46.31
N SER A 154 -12.76 -21.87 -45.64
CA SER A 154 -13.30 -20.54 -45.34
C SER A 154 -12.45 -19.77 -44.34
N GLN A 155 -11.94 -20.48 -43.33
CA GLN A 155 -11.04 -19.95 -42.32
C GLN A 155 -9.67 -19.59 -42.92
N GLN A 156 -9.15 -20.41 -43.84
CA GLN A 156 -7.90 -20.14 -44.55
C GLN A 156 -8.01 -18.88 -45.40
N ARG A 157 -9.08 -18.74 -46.19
CA ARG A 157 -9.34 -17.52 -46.98
C ARG A 157 -9.46 -16.30 -46.07
N THR A 158 -10.25 -16.41 -45.00
CA THR A 158 -10.40 -15.30 -44.04
C THR A 158 -9.07 -14.89 -43.41
N LEU A 159 -8.20 -15.84 -43.08
CA LEU A 159 -6.87 -15.55 -42.55
C LEU A 159 -5.98 -14.92 -43.62
N ALA A 160 -6.00 -15.43 -44.86
CA ALA A 160 -5.24 -14.87 -45.98
C ALA A 160 -5.64 -13.41 -46.24
N ASP A 161 -6.94 -13.13 -46.38
CA ASP A 161 -7.47 -11.77 -46.56
C ASP A 161 -6.97 -10.83 -45.44
N MET A 162 -6.97 -11.30 -44.19
CA MET A 162 -6.52 -10.49 -43.04
C MET A 162 -5.01 -10.25 -43.00
N LEU A 163 -4.21 -11.17 -43.53
CA LEU A 163 -2.76 -11.02 -43.64
C LEU A 163 -2.41 -10.08 -44.82
N GLU A 164 -3.18 -10.13 -45.91
CA GLU A 164 -3.04 -9.24 -47.06
C GLU A 164 -3.46 -7.79 -46.74
N GLU A 165 -4.49 -7.60 -45.91
CA GLU A 165 -4.95 -6.28 -45.42
C GLU A 165 -3.95 -5.61 -44.45
N SER A 166 -2.93 -6.33 -43.97
CA SER A 166 -1.95 -5.77 -43.03
C SER A 166 -1.01 -4.79 -43.73
N PRO A 167 -0.80 -3.57 -43.21
CA PRO A 167 -0.04 -2.50 -43.87
C PRO A 167 1.47 -2.79 -44.04
N SER A 168 1.98 -3.88 -43.49
CA SER A 168 3.37 -4.34 -43.63
C SER A 168 3.41 -5.84 -43.92
N THR A 169 4.36 -6.26 -44.76
CA THR A 169 4.67 -7.67 -45.00
C THR A 169 5.08 -8.30 -43.69
N LEU A 170 4.17 -9.05 -43.06
CA LEU A 170 4.46 -9.73 -41.81
C LEU A 170 5.53 -10.80 -42.06
N LEU A 171 6.52 -10.85 -41.17
CA LEU A 171 7.48 -11.94 -41.16
C LEU A 171 6.76 -13.29 -41.06
N GLU A 172 7.31 -14.33 -41.69
CA GLU A 172 6.70 -15.66 -41.78
C GLU A 172 6.32 -16.21 -40.41
N GLU A 173 7.15 -15.98 -39.39
CA GLU A 173 6.86 -16.38 -38.01
C GLU A 173 5.65 -15.66 -37.41
N TYR A 174 5.41 -14.40 -37.77
CA TYR A 174 4.25 -13.65 -37.29
C TYR A 174 2.97 -14.07 -38.01
N GLN A 175 3.05 -14.44 -39.30
CA GLN A 175 1.94 -15.06 -40.02
C GLN A 175 1.58 -16.42 -39.40
N TRP A 176 2.60 -17.19 -39.01
CA TRP A 176 2.42 -18.47 -38.33
C TRP A 176 1.81 -18.30 -36.93
N ILE A 177 2.25 -17.30 -36.14
CA ILE A 177 1.60 -16.95 -34.86
C ILE A 177 0.16 -16.48 -35.08
N ALA A 178 -0.11 -15.67 -36.11
CA ALA A 178 -1.46 -15.23 -36.46
C ALA A 178 -2.37 -16.43 -36.75
N ARG A 179 -1.86 -17.45 -37.44
CA ARG A 179 -2.58 -18.70 -37.67
C ARG A 179 -2.93 -19.41 -36.36
N ILE A 180 -2.02 -19.46 -35.39
CA ILE A 180 -2.28 -20.03 -34.05
C ILE A 180 -3.37 -19.22 -33.34
N VAL A 181 -3.27 -17.89 -33.33
CA VAL A 181 -4.28 -17.02 -32.70
C VAL A 181 -5.64 -17.22 -33.35
N PHE A 182 -5.70 -17.27 -34.69
CA PHE A 182 -6.93 -17.54 -35.43
C PHE A 182 -7.50 -18.92 -35.09
N TRP A 183 -6.65 -19.95 -35.04
CA TRP A 183 -7.05 -21.30 -34.67
C TRP A 183 -7.56 -21.36 -33.23
N LEU A 184 -6.94 -20.65 -32.29
CA LEU A 184 -7.29 -20.65 -30.87
C LEU A 184 -8.59 -19.88 -30.58
N ALA A 185 -8.72 -18.66 -31.10
CA ALA A 185 -9.73 -17.68 -30.68
C ALA A 185 -10.49 -17.01 -31.84
N GLY A 186 -10.22 -17.42 -33.08
CA GLY A 186 -10.98 -17.02 -34.26
C GLY A 186 -10.64 -15.63 -34.82
N LYS A 187 -11.51 -15.18 -35.72
CA LYS A 187 -11.33 -13.97 -36.54
C LYS A 187 -11.11 -12.70 -35.72
N CYS A 188 -11.90 -12.48 -34.66
CA CYS A 188 -11.82 -11.25 -33.86
C CYS A 188 -10.49 -11.11 -33.13
N ALA A 189 -10.01 -12.19 -32.51
CA ALA A 189 -8.70 -12.21 -31.84
C ALA A 189 -7.56 -12.03 -32.83
N CYS A 190 -7.60 -12.73 -33.97
CA CYS A 190 -6.58 -12.59 -35.01
C CYS A 190 -6.55 -11.18 -35.60
N ARG A 191 -7.71 -10.50 -35.72
CA ARG A 191 -7.76 -9.12 -36.20
C ARG A 191 -7.14 -8.16 -35.20
N ARG A 192 -7.41 -8.34 -33.90
CA ARG A 192 -6.74 -7.58 -32.85
C ARG A 192 -5.23 -7.83 -32.88
N PHE A 193 -4.81 -9.06 -33.10
CA PHE A 193 -3.40 -9.42 -33.24
C PHE A 193 -2.74 -8.67 -34.41
N THR A 194 -3.26 -8.79 -35.64
CA THR A 194 -2.67 -8.17 -36.83
C THR A 194 -2.69 -6.64 -36.77
N GLN A 195 -3.77 -6.04 -36.27
CA GLN A 195 -3.85 -4.59 -36.03
C GLN A 195 -2.80 -4.12 -35.01
N THR A 196 -2.53 -4.92 -33.98
CA THR A 196 -1.54 -4.60 -32.96
C THR A 196 -0.12 -4.74 -33.51
N LEU A 197 0.13 -5.73 -34.37
CA LEU A 197 1.40 -5.93 -35.06
C LEU A 197 1.76 -4.75 -35.97
N ALA A 198 0.78 -4.16 -36.66
CA ALA A 198 1.01 -2.99 -37.50
C ALA A 198 1.61 -1.80 -36.72
N VAL A 199 1.43 -1.75 -35.40
CA VAL A 199 1.96 -0.71 -34.51
C VAL A 199 3.35 -1.06 -33.97
N ILE A 200 3.68 -2.35 -33.90
CA ILE A 200 5.02 -2.85 -33.55
C ILE A 200 5.85 -2.81 -34.83
N THR A 201 6.12 -1.62 -35.36
CA THR A 201 6.97 -1.45 -36.53
C THR A 201 8.37 -1.93 -36.19
N LEU A 202 8.84 -2.97 -36.90
CA LEU A 202 10.27 -3.18 -37.04
C LEU A 202 10.82 -1.97 -37.81
N ASP A 203 11.99 -1.46 -37.43
CA ASP A 203 12.68 -0.51 -38.30
C ASP A 203 12.91 -1.22 -39.64
N ASP A 204 12.71 -0.54 -40.77
CA ASP A 204 12.85 -1.16 -42.10
C ASP A 204 14.25 -1.79 -42.25
N HIS A 205 15.25 -1.16 -41.63
CA HIS A 205 16.63 -1.65 -41.57
C HIS A 205 16.80 -2.94 -40.74
N ASP A 206 16.16 -3.04 -39.57
CA ASP A 206 16.21 -4.27 -38.74
C ASP A 206 15.55 -5.44 -39.47
N THR A 207 14.43 -5.17 -40.17
CA THR A 207 13.69 -6.18 -40.94
C THR A 207 14.54 -6.72 -42.08
N GLU A 208 15.14 -5.82 -42.85
CA GLU A 208 16.03 -6.19 -43.96
C GLU A 208 17.24 -6.99 -43.47
N LEU A 209 17.90 -6.55 -42.39
CA LEU A 209 19.03 -7.27 -41.81
C LEU A 209 18.63 -8.68 -41.33
N CYS A 210 17.45 -8.83 -40.73
CA CYS A 210 16.94 -10.14 -40.30
C CYS A 210 16.67 -11.07 -41.48
N GLU A 211 16.06 -10.57 -42.56
CA GLU A 211 15.88 -11.36 -43.78
C GLU A 211 17.23 -11.79 -44.37
N GLN A 212 18.20 -10.88 -44.43
CA GLN A 212 19.55 -11.18 -44.91
C GLN A 212 20.24 -12.25 -44.04
N LEU A 213 20.11 -12.16 -42.71
CA LEU A 213 20.61 -13.16 -41.76
C LEU A 213 19.95 -14.52 -41.94
N ARG A 214 18.64 -14.57 -42.19
CA ARG A 214 17.91 -15.83 -42.44
C ARG A 214 18.29 -16.48 -43.75
N ARG A 215 18.35 -15.71 -44.84
CA ARG A 215 18.84 -16.20 -46.14
C ARG A 215 20.24 -16.78 -45.98
N THR A 216 21.11 -16.06 -45.30
CA THR A 216 22.49 -16.50 -45.01
C THR A 216 22.52 -17.78 -44.19
N LEU A 217 21.68 -17.91 -43.16
CA LEU A 217 21.57 -19.12 -42.37
C LEU A 217 21.08 -20.32 -43.20
N GLY A 218 20.09 -20.11 -44.08
CA GLY A 218 19.59 -21.13 -45.01
C GLY A 218 20.69 -21.62 -45.97
N GLU A 219 21.42 -20.69 -46.58
CA GLU A 219 22.58 -21.00 -47.42
C GLU A 219 23.64 -21.80 -46.65
N LEU A 220 24.01 -21.37 -45.43
CA LEU A 220 24.97 -22.08 -44.59
C LEU A 220 24.54 -23.53 -44.29
N HIS A 221 23.24 -23.78 -44.11
CA HIS A 221 22.71 -25.14 -43.94
C HIS A 221 22.78 -25.97 -45.23
N ILE A 222 22.51 -25.37 -46.39
CA ILE A 222 22.69 -26.02 -47.70
C ILE A 222 24.17 -26.42 -47.86
N TRP A 223 25.10 -25.49 -47.62
CA TRP A 223 26.54 -25.77 -47.67
C TRP A 223 26.95 -26.87 -46.71
N GLN A 224 26.42 -26.88 -45.50
CA GLN A 224 26.71 -27.90 -44.49
C GLN A 224 26.27 -29.30 -44.95
N ASN A 225 25.10 -29.42 -45.58
CA ASN A 225 24.63 -30.69 -46.11
C ASN A 225 25.48 -31.16 -47.30
N ARG A 226 25.83 -30.24 -48.22
CA ARG A 226 26.71 -30.53 -49.38
C ARG A 226 28.11 -30.98 -48.94
N CYS A 227 28.62 -30.48 -47.82
CA CYS A 227 29.91 -30.91 -47.25
C CYS A 227 29.99 -32.41 -46.93
N LEU A 228 28.85 -33.10 -46.82
CA LEU A 228 28.81 -34.54 -46.54
C LEU A 228 29.00 -35.39 -47.80
N THR A 229 28.78 -34.81 -49.00
CA THR A 229 28.69 -35.56 -50.26
C THR A 229 29.62 -35.06 -51.36
N GLU A 230 30.07 -33.81 -51.32
CA GLU A 230 30.80 -33.16 -52.42
C GLU A 230 32.28 -32.87 -52.10
N ASN A 231 33.06 -32.50 -53.13
CA ASN A 231 34.49 -32.24 -53.00
C ASN A 231 34.78 -30.97 -52.18
N ARG A 232 35.56 -31.13 -51.11
CA ARG A 232 35.91 -30.03 -50.19
C ARG A 232 36.52 -28.80 -50.87
N ARG A 233 37.39 -28.99 -51.87
CA ARG A 233 38.14 -27.87 -52.49
C ARG A 233 37.24 -27.01 -53.37
N GLU A 234 36.30 -27.65 -54.07
CA GLU A 234 35.29 -26.98 -54.89
C GLU A 234 34.33 -26.19 -53.99
N LEU A 235 33.79 -26.82 -52.94
CA LEU A 235 32.93 -26.15 -51.97
C LEU A 235 33.62 -24.96 -51.27
N GLN A 236 34.92 -25.05 -50.98
CA GLN A 236 35.66 -23.93 -50.39
C GLN A 236 35.78 -22.73 -51.34
N ASN A 237 35.99 -22.98 -52.64
CA ASN A 237 36.05 -21.92 -53.65
C ASN A 237 34.68 -21.27 -53.84
N GLU A 238 33.61 -22.07 -53.95
CA GLU A 238 32.26 -21.54 -54.09
C GLU A 238 31.83 -20.74 -52.86
N LEU A 239 32.12 -21.25 -51.65
CA LEU A 239 31.82 -20.53 -50.41
C LEU A 239 32.60 -19.21 -50.33
N GLN A 240 33.85 -19.19 -50.79
CA GLN A 240 34.63 -17.95 -50.82
C GLN A 240 34.06 -16.92 -51.79
N ILE A 241 33.56 -17.35 -52.96
CA ILE A 241 32.84 -16.48 -53.91
C ILE A 241 31.53 -15.97 -53.29
N TRP A 242 30.77 -16.84 -52.62
CA TRP A 242 29.53 -16.43 -51.95
C TRP A 242 29.80 -15.41 -50.84
N THR A 243 30.88 -15.55 -50.07
CA THR A 243 31.20 -14.60 -48.99
C THR A 243 31.53 -13.19 -49.48
N THR A 244 32.05 -13.02 -50.70
CA THR A 244 32.29 -11.67 -51.25
C THR A 244 31.01 -10.99 -51.70
N GLN A 245 29.91 -11.74 -51.83
CA GLN A 245 28.59 -11.21 -52.18
C GLN A 245 27.76 -10.81 -50.94
N LEU A 246 28.21 -11.17 -49.73
CA LEU A 246 27.53 -10.78 -48.49
C LEU A 246 27.80 -9.31 -48.15
N GLY A 247 26.76 -8.60 -47.71
CA GLY A 247 26.88 -7.21 -47.26
C GLY A 247 27.82 -7.07 -46.06
N HIS A 248 28.60 -5.99 -46.03
CA HIS A 248 29.59 -5.75 -44.96
C HIS A 248 28.94 -5.66 -43.56
N ASP A 249 27.77 -5.03 -43.45
CA ASP A 249 27.05 -4.90 -42.18
C ASP A 249 26.60 -6.26 -41.63
N LEU A 250 26.09 -7.13 -42.51
CA LEU A 250 25.71 -8.49 -42.18
C LEU A 250 26.89 -9.32 -41.64
N ILE A 251 28.05 -9.24 -42.30
CA ILE A 251 29.28 -9.93 -41.87
C ILE A 251 29.70 -9.44 -40.48
N LEU A 252 29.71 -8.12 -40.26
CA LEU A 252 30.09 -7.53 -38.98
C LEU A 252 29.13 -7.90 -37.85
N ARG A 253 27.82 -7.73 -38.09
CA ARG A 253 26.76 -8.00 -37.11
C ARG A 253 26.70 -9.47 -36.73
N ALA A 254 26.79 -10.38 -37.71
CA ALA A 254 26.84 -11.81 -37.45
C ALA A 254 28.23 -12.36 -37.14
N ARG A 255 29.26 -11.52 -37.14
CA ARG A 255 30.66 -11.93 -36.86
C ARG A 255 31.06 -13.15 -37.69
N LEU A 256 30.62 -13.21 -38.95
CA LEU A 256 30.87 -14.34 -39.83
C LEU A 256 32.36 -14.44 -40.15
N ALA A 257 32.93 -15.63 -40.02
CA ALA A 257 34.34 -15.86 -40.29
C ALA A 257 34.55 -17.15 -41.06
N PHE A 258 35.41 -17.10 -42.09
CA PHE A 258 35.68 -18.23 -42.96
C PHE A 258 37.16 -18.67 -42.94
N PRO A 259 37.76 -18.99 -41.76
CA PRO A 259 39.17 -19.36 -41.68
C PRO A 259 39.40 -20.83 -42.07
N PHE A 260 39.67 -21.10 -43.34
CA PHE A 260 39.88 -22.47 -43.83
C PHE A 260 41.25 -23.09 -43.52
N LYS A 261 42.22 -22.32 -43.02
CA LYS A 261 43.61 -22.78 -42.81
C LYS A 261 43.79 -23.72 -41.61
N LYS A 262 42.91 -23.66 -40.60
CA LYS A 262 43.09 -24.37 -39.32
C LYS A 262 41.88 -25.23 -38.90
N HIS A 263 40.78 -25.18 -39.67
CA HIS A 263 39.52 -25.85 -39.32
C HIS A 263 38.97 -26.63 -40.51
N THR A 264 38.18 -27.67 -40.24
CA THR A 264 37.41 -28.37 -41.28
C THR A 264 36.30 -27.46 -41.80
N LEU A 265 35.93 -27.59 -43.08
CA LEU A 265 34.86 -26.80 -43.68
C LEU A 265 33.54 -26.94 -42.90
N PHE A 266 33.21 -28.16 -42.49
CA PHE A 266 32.06 -28.45 -41.65
C PHE A 266 32.08 -27.69 -40.31
N SER A 267 33.24 -27.65 -39.62
CA SER A 267 33.39 -26.92 -38.37
C SER A 267 33.23 -25.40 -38.55
N VAL A 268 33.72 -24.85 -39.65
CA VAL A 268 33.57 -23.42 -39.96
C VAL A 268 32.10 -23.08 -40.22
N LEU A 269 31.40 -23.91 -40.98
CA LEU A 269 29.96 -23.73 -41.24
C LEU A 269 29.13 -23.84 -39.96
N GLN A 270 29.40 -24.83 -39.10
CA GLN A 270 28.73 -24.95 -37.79
C GLN A 270 28.93 -23.70 -36.93
N GLN A 271 30.15 -23.16 -36.85
CA GLN A 271 30.42 -21.95 -36.09
C GLN A 271 29.68 -20.73 -36.65
N ASN A 272 29.66 -20.56 -37.98
CA ASN A 272 28.93 -19.47 -38.62
C ASN A 272 27.41 -19.61 -38.47
N ILE A 273 26.87 -20.83 -38.50
CA ILE A 273 25.45 -21.10 -38.19
C ILE A 273 25.12 -20.63 -36.77
N VAL A 274 25.95 -20.99 -35.78
CA VAL A 274 25.76 -20.55 -34.38
C VAL A 274 25.82 -19.03 -34.28
N ARG A 275 26.77 -18.38 -34.97
CA ARG A 275 26.93 -16.92 -34.93
C ARG A 275 25.79 -16.19 -35.66
N CYS A 276 25.33 -16.67 -36.81
CA CYS A 276 24.13 -16.16 -37.48
C CYS A 276 22.91 -16.26 -36.57
N ARG A 277 22.71 -17.41 -35.90
CA ARG A 277 21.62 -17.58 -34.92
C ARG A 277 21.76 -16.63 -33.74
N GLN A 278 22.97 -16.41 -33.24
CA GLN A 278 23.23 -15.45 -32.18
C GLN A 278 22.92 -14.02 -32.64
N ALA A 279 23.32 -13.64 -33.85
CA ALA A 279 23.06 -12.33 -34.42
C ALA A 279 21.56 -12.09 -34.63
N LEU A 280 20.82 -13.09 -35.12
CA LEU A 280 19.35 -13.05 -35.18
C LEU A 280 18.73 -12.79 -33.80
N ARG A 281 19.31 -13.31 -32.73
CA ARG A 281 18.87 -13.01 -31.35
C ARG A 281 19.26 -11.61 -30.88
N GLU A 282 20.35 -11.04 -31.40
CA GLU A 282 20.93 -9.75 -30.97
C GLU A 282 20.36 -8.52 -31.70
N VAL A 283 19.80 -8.65 -32.91
CA VAL A 283 19.25 -7.55 -33.75
C VAL A 283 17.95 -6.94 -33.17
N GLY A 284 17.71 -6.99 -31.86
CA GLY A 284 16.52 -6.39 -31.22
C GLY A 284 15.19 -7.10 -31.56
N VAL A 285 15.22 -8.17 -32.35
CA VAL A 285 14.04 -8.99 -32.65
C VAL A 285 13.55 -9.71 -31.41
N ARG A 286 14.42 -10.13 -30.50
CA ARG A 286 13.99 -10.93 -29.34
C ARG A 286 13.04 -10.18 -28.40
N SER A 287 13.26 -8.89 -28.19
CA SER A 287 12.37 -8.05 -27.39
C SER A 287 11.03 -7.84 -28.09
N LYS A 288 11.05 -7.53 -29.39
CA LYS A 288 9.85 -7.39 -30.24
C LYS A 288 9.08 -8.71 -30.34
N HIS A 289 9.75 -9.84 -30.49
CA HIS A 289 9.19 -11.19 -30.56
C HIS A 289 8.51 -11.60 -29.26
N ARG A 290 9.11 -11.29 -28.10
CA ARG A 290 8.45 -11.44 -26.79
C ARG A 290 7.18 -10.59 -26.72
N VAL A 291 7.20 -9.36 -27.21
CA VAL A 291 6.00 -8.51 -27.26
C VAL A 291 4.95 -9.12 -28.19
N VAL A 292 5.33 -9.62 -29.36
CA VAL A 292 4.42 -10.35 -30.28
C VAL A 292 3.81 -11.58 -29.60
N ALA A 293 4.63 -12.38 -28.90
CA ALA A 293 4.17 -13.53 -28.14
C ALA A 293 3.20 -13.13 -27.00
N ALA A 294 3.46 -12.02 -26.30
CA ALA A 294 2.58 -11.47 -25.28
C ALA A 294 1.22 -11.05 -25.87
N VAL A 295 1.24 -10.30 -26.97
CA VAL A 295 0.03 -9.87 -27.70
C VAL A 295 -0.77 -11.09 -28.13
N ALA A 296 -0.14 -12.07 -28.78
CA ALA A 296 -0.77 -13.31 -29.22
C ALA A 296 -1.43 -14.06 -28.06
N THR A 297 -0.72 -14.17 -26.94
CA THR A 297 -1.21 -14.84 -25.73
C THR A 297 -2.43 -14.14 -25.15
N ILE A 298 -2.41 -12.81 -25.05
CA ILE A 298 -3.53 -12.05 -24.47
C ILE A 298 -4.77 -12.14 -25.35
N VAL A 299 -4.64 -11.82 -26.65
CA VAL A 299 -5.82 -11.80 -27.55
C VAL A 299 -6.41 -13.19 -27.76
N ALA A 300 -5.62 -14.26 -27.59
CA ALA A 300 -6.11 -15.63 -27.64
C ALA A 300 -6.86 -16.06 -26.37
N ASN A 301 -6.69 -15.37 -25.24
CA ASN A 301 -7.21 -15.79 -23.93
C ASN A 301 -8.24 -14.82 -23.31
N ASP A 302 -8.23 -13.54 -23.68
CA ASP A 302 -9.04 -12.50 -23.01
C ASP A 302 -10.48 -12.38 -23.54
N ASN A 303 -10.79 -12.96 -24.71
CA ASN A 303 -12.06 -12.83 -25.44
C ASN A 303 -12.53 -11.37 -25.69
N ALA A 304 -11.64 -10.38 -25.55
CA ALA A 304 -12.00 -8.99 -25.72
C ALA A 304 -12.07 -8.59 -27.20
N ILE A 305 -12.86 -7.55 -27.48
CA ILE A 305 -12.97 -6.94 -28.82
C ILE A 305 -12.17 -5.63 -28.89
N ALA A 306 -11.88 -5.01 -27.74
CA ALA A 306 -11.12 -3.76 -27.68
C ALA A 306 -9.66 -3.98 -28.10
N PRO A 307 -9.06 -3.08 -28.91
CA PRO A 307 -7.66 -3.19 -29.27
C PRO A 307 -6.76 -3.12 -28.03
N LEU A 308 -5.55 -3.69 -28.14
CA LEU A 308 -4.54 -3.51 -27.09
C LEU A 308 -3.96 -2.09 -27.17
N PRO A 309 -3.65 -1.45 -26.02
CA PRO A 309 -3.16 -0.08 -26.01
C PRO A 309 -1.76 0.00 -26.63
N GLN A 310 -1.53 0.90 -27.56
CA GLN A 310 -0.21 1.18 -28.16
C GLN A 310 0.82 1.53 -27.09
N ARG A 311 0.44 2.35 -26.10
CA ARG A 311 1.36 2.73 -25.01
C ARG A 311 1.80 1.54 -24.15
N LEU A 312 0.97 0.51 -24.02
CA LEU A 312 1.34 -0.73 -23.33
C LEU A 312 2.44 -1.47 -24.10
N LEU A 313 2.32 -1.52 -25.44
CA LEU A 313 3.33 -2.15 -26.30
C LEU A 313 4.66 -1.40 -26.21
N SER A 314 4.63 -0.08 -26.33
CA SER A 314 5.83 0.76 -26.18
C SER A 314 6.48 0.55 -24.81
N HIS A 315 5.70 0.42 -23.74
CA HIS A 315 6.19 0.14 -22.40
C HIS A 315 6.92 -1.21 -22.32
N TRP A 316 6.38 -2.28 -22.94
CA TRP A 316 7.04 -3.58 -22.96
C TRP A 316 8.31 -3.62 -23.79
N ILE A 317 8.32 -2.94 -24.95
CA ILE A 317 9.51 -2.82 -25.80
C ILE A 317 10.65 -2.14 -25.02
N GLN A 318 10.33 -1.13 -24.20
CA GLN A 318 11.33 -0.41 -23.40
C GLN A 318 11.90 -1.22 -22.23
N LYS A 319 11.09 -2.05 -21.55
CA LYS A 319 11.54 -2.79 -20.34
C LYS A 319 12.35 -4.05 -20.65
N ASP A 320 12.23 -4.63 -21.85
CA ASP A 320 12.87 -5.87 -22.33
C ASP A 320 13.23 -6.91 -21.24
N ASN A 321 12.26 -7.21 -20.37
CA ASN A 321 12.41 -8.20 -19.31
C ASN A 321 11.27 -9.21 -19.42
N GLU A 322 11.63 -10.45 -19.78
CA GLU A 322 10.71 -11.56 -19.97
C GLU A 322 9.83 -11.84 -18.74
N GLY A 323 10.40 -11.74 -17.54
CA GLY A 323 9.67 -11.94 -16.28
C GLY A 323 8.60 -10.87 -16.07
N ASN A 324 8.91 -9.61 -16.37
CA ASN A 324 7.96 -8.50 -16.26
C ASN A 324 6.83 -8.62 -17.29
N ILE A 325 7.16 -8.96 -18.54
CA ILE A 325 6.16 -9.15 -19.60
C ILE A 325 5.25 -10.34 -19.25
N ALA A 326 5.82 -11.48 -18.82
CA ALA A 326 5.05 -12.66 -18.42
C ALA A 326 4.10 -12.36 -17.26
N TYR A 327 4.56 -11.62 -16.26
CA TYR A 327 3.74 -11.19 -15.12
C TYR A 327 2.54 -10.35 -15.60
N LEU A 328 2.78 -9.33 -16.44
CA LEU A 328 1.73 -8.45 -16.95
C LEU A 328 0.74 -9.17 -17.89
N VAL A 329 1.21 -10.12 -18.70
CA VAL A 329 0.35 -10.98 -19.53
C VAL A 329 -0.62 -11.77 -18.65
N ASN A 330 -0.10 -12.40 -17.60
CA ASN A 330 -0.94 -13.19 -16.69
C ASN A 330 -1.90 -12.30 -15.90
N GLU A 331 -1.48 -11.11 -15.47
CA GLU A 331 -2.36 -10.15 -14.79
C GLU A 331 -3.49 -9.67 -15.72
N LEU A 332 -3.19 -9.29 -16.96
CA LEU A 332 -4.20 -8.91 -17.96
C LEU A 332 -5.20 -10.04 -18.24
N ILE A 333 -4.73 -11.29 -18.32
CA ILE A 333 -5.59 -12.44 -18.57
C ILE A 333 -6.43 -12.78 -17.34
N ALA A 334 -5.90 -12.62 -16.13
CA ALA A 334 -6.67 -12.75 -14.90
C ALA A 334 -7.80 -11.70 -14.85
N GLU A 335 -7.48 -10.44 -15.15
CA GLU A 335 -8.43 -9.33 -15.20
C GLU A 335 -9.38 -9.37 -16.40
N SER A 336 -9.12 -10.17 -17.44
CA SER A 336 -10.06 -10.32 -18.56
C SER A 336 -11.45 -10.83 -18.14
N LYS A 337 -11.52 -11.50 -16.99
CA LYS A 337 -12.76 -12.04 -16.41
C LYS A 337 -13.51 -11.02 -15.56
N THR A 338 -12.91 -9.88 -15.23
CA THR A 338 -13.52 -8.88 -14.35
C THR A 338 -14.32 -7.85 -15.17
N PRO A 339 -15.47 -7.37 -14.67
CA PRO A 339 -16.22 -6.31 -15.33
C PRO A 339 -15.35 -5.04 -15.44
N GLY A 340 -15.24 -4.46 -16.63
CA GLY A 340 -14.44 -3.24 -16.84
C GLY A 340 -13.16 -3.45 -17.63
N TYR A 341 -12.72 -4.69 -17.86
CA TYR A 341 -11.51 -4.99 -18.65
C TYR A 341 -11.47 -4.27 -20.02
N ALA A 342 -12.55 -4.36 -20.81
CA ALA A 342 -12.60 -3.69 -22.11
C ALA A 342 -12.54 -2.14 -22.00
N ARG A 343 -13.05 -1.56 -20.90
CA ARG A 343 -12.91 -0.12 -20.62
C ARG A 343 -11.49 0.21 -20.17
N MET A 344 -10.85 -0.67 -19.41
CA MET A 344 -9.46 -0.54 -18.98
C MET A 344 -8.51 -0.52 -20.18
N LEU A 345 -8.65 -1.45 -21.12
CA LEU A 345 -7.84 -1.46 -22.35
C LEU A 345 -7.94 -0.13 -23.10
N ARG A 346 -9.13 0.48 -23.20
CA ARG A 346 -9.29 1.80 -23.83
C ARG A 346 -8.71 2.94 -22.99
N ALA A 347 -8.88 2.86 -21.67
CA ALA A 347 -8.42 3.87 -20.72
C ALA A 347 -6.89 3.97 -20.67
N MET A 348 -6.20 2.84 -20.82
CA MET A 348 -4.74 2.75 -20.74
C MET A 348 -3.99 3.67 -21.71
N GLU A 349 -4.61 4.09 -22.82
CA GLU A 349 -4.01 5.08 -23.72
C GLU A 349 -3.89 6.47 -23.08
N THR A 350 -4.81 6.81 -22.20
CA THR A 350 -4.89 8.13 -21.55
C THR A 350 -4.27 8.17 -20.17
N LEU A 351 -4.18 7.01 -19.50
CA LEU A 351 -3.69 6.93 -18.12
C LEU A 351 -2.15 7.10 -18.05
N PRO A 352 -1.59 7.50 -16.90
CA PRO A 352 -0.14 7.57 -16.72
C PRO A 352 0.51 6.19 -16.82
N SER A 353 1.80 6.11 -17.16
CA SER A 353 2.50 4.82 -17.39
C SER A 353 2.47 3.88 -16.17
N ARG A 354 2.33 4.42 -14.95
CA ARG A 354 2.14 3.63 -13.73
C ARG A 354 0.88 2.76 -13.77
N ALA A 355 -0.13 3.11 -14.58
CA ALA A 355 -1.30 2.27 -14.80
C ALA A 355 -0.96 0.85 -15.29
N PHE A 356 0.15 0.70 -16.02
CA PHE A 356 0.62 -0.60 -16.50
C PHE A 356 1.13 -1.50 -15.37
N GLU A 357 1.50 -0.93 -14.22
CA GLU A 357 1.98 -1.67 -13.04
C GLU A 357 0.86 -1.93 -12.03
N GLN A 358 -0.35 -1.38 -12.29
CA GLN A 358 -1.48 -1.36 -11.37
C GLN A 358 -2.78 -1.75 -12.08
N ILE A 359 -2.71 -2.79 -12.92
CA ILE A 359 -3.80 -3.22 -13.82
C ILE A 359 -5.03 -3.61 -13.00
N THR A 360 -4.82 -4.43 -11.97
CA THR A 360 -5.87 -4.86 -11.04
C THR A 360 -6.62 -3.67 -10.43
N PHE A 361 -5.88 -2.67 -9.92
CA PHE A 361 -6.46 -1.45 -9.37
C PHE A 361 -7.30 -0.69 -10.40
N VAL A 362 -6.75 -0.43 -11.59
CA VAL A 362 -7.46 0.31 -12.64
C VAL A 362 -8.75 -0.41 -13.06
N CYS A 363 -8.68 -1.74 -13.24
CA CYS A 363 -9.84 -2.53 -13.64
C CYS A 363 -10.97 -2.45 -12.59
N GLN A 364 -10.62 -2.64 -11.32
CA GLN A 364 -11.58 -2.55 -10.21
C GLN A 364 -12.23 -1.16 -10.10
N GLN A 365 -11.46 -0.08 -10.24
CA GLN A 365 -12.01 1.28 -10.20
C GLN A 365 -12.94 1.57 -11.39
N LEU A 366 -12.62 1.07 -12.58
CA LEU A 366 -13.50 1.17 -13.74
C LEU A 366 -14.77 0.34 -13.59
N ALA A 367 -14.68 -0.84 -12.98
CA ALA A 367 -15.81 -1.67 -12.59
C ALA A 367 -16.77 -0.91 -11.66
N ALA A 368 -16.21 -0.18 -10.69
CA ALA A 368 -16.90 0.72 -9.78
C ALA A 368 -17.38 2.04 -10.43
N ARG A 369 -17.30 2.16 -11.76
CA ARG A 369 -17.72 3.32 -12.56
C ARG A 369 -17.03 4.64 -12.17
N ARG A 370 -15.79 4.59 -11.66
CA ARG A 370 -14.98 5.79 -11.41
C ARG A 370 -14.56 6.47 -12.72
N SER A 371 -14.32 7.79 -12.64
CA SER A 371 -13.87 8.59 -13.78
C SER A 371 -12.39 8.32 -14.09
N LEU A 372 -11.97 8.50 -15.35
CA LEU A 372 -10.57 8.33 -15.74
C LEU A 372 -9.67 9.36 -15.05
N ASP A 373 -10.14 10.59 -14.86
CA ASP A 373 -9.37 11.63 -14.21
C ASP A 373 -9.08 11.31 -12.74
N ASP A 374 -10.04 10.69 -12.04
CA ASP A 374 -9.85 10.30 -10.64
C ASP A 374 -8.86 9.14 -10.51
N ILE A 375 -8.94 8.16 -11.42
CA ILE A 375 -7.99 7.04 -11.49
C ILE A 375 -6.58 7.57 -11.80
N ALA A 376 -6.46 8.45 -12.80
CA ALA A 376 -5.20 9.08 -13.17
C ALA A 376 -4.62 9.89 -12.01
N TRP A 377 -5.46 10.66 -11.31
CA TRP A 377 -5.06 11.39 -10.12
C TRP A 377 -4.51 10.43 -9.05
N ALA A 378 -5.24 9.37 -8.71
CA ALA A 378 -4.83 8.39 -7.69
C ALA A 378 -3.48 7.74 -8.01
N LEU A 379 -3.27 7.33 -9.26
CA LEU A 379 -1.99 6.78 -9.71
C LEU A 379 -0.84 7.79 -9.58
N ASN A 380 -1.08 9.05 -9.94
CA ASN A 380 -0.07 10.11 -9.84
C ASN A 380 0.31 10.45 -8.39
N VAL A 381 -0.57 10.18 -7.43
CA VAL A 381 -0.31 10.38 -6.01
C VAL A 381 0.01 9.09 -5.25
N SER A 382 0.30 7.99 -5.96
CA SER A 382 0.67 6.70 -5.38
C SER A 382 -0.37 6.07 -4.45
N LEU A 383 -1.66 6.38 -4.65
CA LEU A 383 -2.74 5.87 -3.82
C LEU A 383 -3.10 4.40 -4.09
N ASP A 384 -2.64 3.86 -5.22
CA ASP A 384 -2.79 2.47 -5.65
C ASP A 384 -2.32 1.45 -4.58
N HIS A 385 -1.27 1.78 -3.82
CA HIS A 385 -0.75 0.89 -2.76
C HIS A 385 -1.64 0.84 -1.52
N TYR A 386 -2.45 1.87 -1.32
CA TYR A 386 -3.28 1.98 -0.15
C TYR A 386 -4.70 1.52 -0.45
N ILE A 387 -5.22 1.71 -1.65
CA ILE A 387 -6.64 1.50 -1.97
C ILE A 387 -6.83 0.24 -2.85
N TYR A 388 -6.94 -0.91 -2.20
CA TYR A 388 -7.41 -2.15 -2.86
C TYR A 388 -8.92 -2.33 -2.80
N GLU A 389 -9.62 -1.58 -1.93
CA GLU A 389 -11.05 -1.76 -1.72
C GLU A 389 -11.90 -1.00 -2.76
N PRO A 390 -12.78 -1.69 -3.52
CA PRO A 390 -13.64 -1.06 -4.53
C PRO A 390 -14.61 0.00 -3.97
N ARG A 391 -14.88 -0.04 -2.65
CA ARG A 391 -15.81 0.88 -1.98
C ARG A 391 -15.22 2.28 -1.77
N PHE A 392 -13.91 2.44 -1.90
CA PHE A 392 -13.28 3.72 -1.70
C PHE A 392 -13.66 4.73 -2.80
N ASP A 393 -14.16 5.90 -2.41
CA ASP A 393 -14.52 6.95 -3.35
C ASP A 393 -13.34 7.89 -3.62
N ILE A 394 -12.53 7.52 -4.61
CA ILE A 394 -11.37 8.30 -5.06
C ILE A 394 -11.78 9.72 -5.46
N GLY A 395 -12.91 9.88 -6.16
CA GLY A 395 -13.37 11.20 -6.58
C GLY A 395 -13.74 12.10 -5.41
N ARG A 396 -14.33 11.52 -4.35
CA ARG A 396 -14.62 12.21 -3.10
C ARG A 396 -13.33 12.57 -2.35
N LEU A 397 -12.36 11.65 -2.22
CA LEU A 397 -11.06 12.00 -1.63
C LEU A 397 -10.38 13.12 -2.42
N ARG A 398 -10.31 13.01 -3.75
CA ARG A 398 -9.70 14.02 -4.63
C ARG A 398 -10.33 15.39 -4.42
N ARG A 399 -11.66 15.48 -4.39
CA ARG A 399 -12.36 16.75 -4.12
C ARG A 399 -11.99 17.33 -2.77
N LEU A 400 -11.93 16.51 -1.71
CA LEU A 400 -11.53 16.96 -0.38
C LEU A 400 -10.13 17.59 -0.38
N ILE A 401 -9.18 16.89 -1.01
CA ILE A 401 -7.77 17.32 -1.08
C ILE A 401 -7.63 18.59 -1.93
N VAL A 402 -8.28 18.64 -3.09
CA VAL A 402 -8.30 19.84 -3.95
C VAL A 402 -8.90 21.03 -3.21
N THR A 403 -9.98 20.84 -2.45
CA THR A 403 -10.57 21.91 -1.62
C THR A 403 -9.56 22.43 -0.59
N LEU A 404 -8.86 21.55 0.13
CA LEU A 404 -7.83 21.94 1.10
C LEU A 404 -6.64 22.64 0.45
N GLU A 405 -6.12 22.12 -0.66
CA GLU A 405 -5.00 22.72 -1.41
C GLU A 405 -5.38 24.09 -1.96
N SER A 406 -6.57 24.24 -2.54
CA SER A 406 -7.08 25.52 -3.03
C SER A 406 -7.24 26.57 -1.92
N ALA A 407 -7.38 26.09 -0.67
CA ALA A 407 -7.41 26.92 0.53
C ALA A 407 -6.03 27.16 1.16
N GLY A 408 -4.95 26.69 0.53
CA GLY A 408 -3.57 26.90 0.95
C GLY A 408 -3.03 25.86 1.93
N VAL A 409 -3.75 24.76 2.17
CA VAL A 409 -3.30 23.63 3.02
C VAL A 409 -2.61 22.60 2.14
N THR A 410 -1.41 22.93 1.65
CA THR A 410 -0.68 22.14 0.65
C THR A 410 -0.14 20.80 1.18
N GLN A 411 -0.02 20.64 2.50
CA GLN A 411 0.44 19.40 3.14
C GLN A 411 -0.54 18.24 2.95
N ALA A 412 -1.81 18.51 2.65
CA ALA A 412 -2.83 17.49 2.47
C ALA A 412 -2.46 16.46 1.38
N ARG A 413 -1.76 16.91 0.33
CA ARG A 413 -1.33 16.04 -0.77
C ARG A 413 -0.11 15.19 -0.44
N SER A 414 0.85 15.69 0.32
CA SER A 414 2.03 14.90 0.70
C SER A 414 1.72 13.86 1.78
N GLN A 415 0.60 13.99 2.48
CA GLN A 415 0.19 13.11 3.58
C GLN A 415 -1.16 12.43 3.32
N LEU A 416 -1.44 12.07 2.06
CA LEU A 416 -2.67 11.39 1.66
C LEU A 416 -2.92 10.09 2.42
N TYR A 417 -1.86 9.36 2.75
CA TYR A 417 -1.95 8.11 3.51
C TYR A 417 -2.72 8.32 4.83
N VAL A 418 -2.61 9.48 5.48
CA VAL A 418 -3.35 9.77 6.72
C VAL A 418 -4.86 9.78 6.50
N PHE A 419 -5.34 10.31 5.37
CA PHE A 419 -6.76 10.27 5.02
C PHE A 419 -7.24 8.87 4.66
N VAL A 420 -6.33 8.02 4.18
CA VAL A 420 -6.61 6.65 3.78
C VAL A 420 -6.55 5.71 4.98
N ASP A 421 -5.61 5.85 5.91
CA ASP A 421 -5.52 4.99 7.10
C ASP A 421 -6.69 5.21 8.06
N ASN A 422 -7.24 6.43 8.06
CA ASN A 422 -8.42 6.80 8.85
C ASN A 422 -9.77 6.31 8.29
N ARG A 423 -9.76 5.41 7.28
CA ARG A 423 -10.90 5.00 6.47
C ARG A 423 -11.71 3.79 6.96
N LYS A 424 -11.38 3.18 8.12
CA LYS A 424 -11.97 1.88 8.52
C LYS A 424 -13.52 1.82 8.46
N THR A 425 -14.21 2.97 8.36
CA THR A 425 -15.62 3.06 7.99
C THR A 425 -15.84 3.99 6.78
N SER A 426 -15.87 3.41 5.58
CA SER A 426 -15.94 4.09 4.26
C SER A 426 -17.12 5.06 4.01
N GLU A 427 -17.98 5.36 5.00
CA GLU A 427 -19.25 6.03 4.73
C GLU A 427 -19.27 7.55 4.95
N ARG A 428 -18.34 8.15 5.70
CA ARG A 428 -18.52 9.55 6.11
C ARG A 428 -17.22 10.37 6.04
N TYR A 429 -16.97 10.95 4.86
CA TYR A 429 -16.08 12.10 4.72
C TYR A 429 -16.83 13.43 4.95
N ASP A 430 -18.13 13.40 5.29
CA ASP A 430 -18.97 14.61 5.32
C ASP A 430 -18.45 15.66 6.29
N SER A 431 -18.09 15.28 7.50
CA SER A 431 -17.51 16.20 8.47
C SER A 431 -16.16 16.77 8.03
N LEU A 432 -15.32 15.96 7.38
CA LEU A 432 -14.04 16.41 6.82
C LEU A 432 -14.25 17.38 5.65
N PHE A 433 -15.30 17.16 4.84
CA PHE A 433 -15.71 18.12 3.82
C PHE A 433 -16.23 19.42 4.42
N GLN A 434 -17.02 19.35 5.50
CA GLN A 434 -17.46 20.54 6.23
C GLN A 434 -16.27 21.33 6.76
N PHE A 435 -15.27 20.65 7.34
CA PHE A 435 -14.02 21.27 7.76
C PHE A 435 -13.28 21.91 6.57
N ALA A 436 -13.09 21.19 5.47
CA ALA A 436 -12.41 21.73 4.29
C ALA A 436 -13.15 22.92 3.68
N ASN A 437 -14.49 22.87 3.63
CA ASN A 437 -15.34 23.96 3.17
C ASN A 437 -15.25 25.17 4.12
N TRP A 438 -15.15 24.95 5.43
CA TRP A 438 -14.89 26.02 6.39
C TRP A 438 -13.55 26.70 6.09
N VAL A 439 -12.47 25.95 5.89
CA VAL A 439 -11.15 26.52 5.52
C VAL A 439 -11.23 27.29 4.19
N ALA A 440 -11.95 26.74 3.20
CA ALA A 440 -12.15 27.38 1.90
C ALA A 440 -12.99 28.67 2.00
N SER A 441 -13.90 28.77 2.98
CA SER A 441 -14.70 29.97 3.24
C SER A 441 -13.94 31.12 3.91
N LEU A 442 -12.72 30.85 4.44
CA LEU A 442 -11.90 31.89 5.05
C LEU A 442 -11.41 32.91 4.01
N PRO A 443 -11.39 34.22 4.34
CA PRO A 443 -10.85 35.25 3.45
C PRO A 443 -9.42 34.95 3.03
N LYS A 444 -9.08 35.21 1.75
CA LYS A 444 -7.73 34.95 1.19
C LYS A 444 -6.61 35.64 2.00
N ALA A 445 -6.87 36.83 2.56
CA ALA A 445 -5.92 37.58 3.38
C ALA A 445 -5.55 36.88 4.72
N VAL A 446 -6.39 35.96 5.18
CA VAL A 446 -6.26 35.22 6.46
C VAL A 446 -5.53 33.89 6.26
N ARG A 447 -5.70 33.26 5.09
CA ARG A 447 -5.08 31.98 4.67
C ARG A 447 -3.58 32.12 4.39
N THR A 448 -2.85 32.62 5.38
CA THR A 448 -1.38 32.72 5.35
C THR A 448 -0.75 31.35 5.59
N PRO A 449 0.49 31.09 5.12
CA PRO A 449 1.17 29.81 5.35
C PRO A 449 1.22 29.38 6.83
N ARG A 450 1.36 30.34 7.76
CA ARG A 450 1.35 30.08 9.20
C ARG A 450 0.00 29.59 9.70
N ILE A 451 -1.10 30.19 9.23
CA ILE A 451 -2.46 29.78 9.60
C ILE A 451 -2.80 28.43 8.96
N CYS A 452 -2.46 28.22 7.69
CA CYS A 452 -2.67 26.94 7.03
C CYS A 452 -1.87 25.80 7.71
N LYS A 453 -0.63 26.08 8.14
CA LYS A 453 0.15 25.12 8.95
C LYS A 453 -0.54 24.81 10.27
N LEU A 454 -1.10 25.81 10.96
CA LEU A 454 -1.85 25.59 12.21
C LEU A 454 -3.10 24.74 11.98
N ILE A 455 -3.88 25.03 10.93
CA ILE A 455 -5.05 24.24 10.53
C ILE A 455 -4.65 22.79 10.26
N TRP A 456 -3.57 22.60 9.49
CA TRP A 456 -3.02 21.27 9.22
C TRP A 456 -2.61 20.55 10.50
N THR A 457 -1.87 21.20 11.40
CA THR A 457 -1.47 20.62 12.68
C THR A 457 -2.68 20.18 13.50
N VAL A 458 -3.77 20.96 13.52
CA VAL A 458 -4.97 20.54 14.26
C VAL A 458 -5.63 19.31 13.62
N LEU A 459 -5.75 19.30 12.30
CA LEU A 459 -6.31 18.17 11.56
C LEU A 459 -5.46 16.91 11.75
N HIS A 460 -4.15 17.03 11.55
CA HIS A 460 -3.19 15.94 11.58
C HIS A 460 -2.95 15.38 12.98
N ASP A 461 -2.73 16.24 13.98
CA ASP A 461 -2.30 15.79 15.30
C ASP A 461 -3.47 15.46 16.23
N PHE A 462 -4.69 15.96 15.97
CA PHE A 462 -5.81 15.83 16.90
C PHE A 462 -7.10 15.28 16.27
N VAL A 463 -7.39 15.55 15.00
CA VAL A 463 -8.65 15.08 14.38
C VAL A 463 -8.49 13.67 13.83
N PHE A 464 -7.36 13.38 13.17
CA PHE A 464 -7.09 12.05 12.64
C PHE A 464 -6.76 11.01 13.71
N PRO A 465 -5.86 11.26 14.68
CA PRO A 465 -5.42 10.20 15.60
C PRO A 465 -6.49 9.86 16.64
N GLY A 466 -6.62 8.57 16.97
CA GLY A 466 -7.15 8.09 18.25
C GLY A 466 -8.66 8.16 18.46
N LEU A 467 -9.42 9.00 17.75
CA LEU A 467 -10.88 9.06 17.91
C LEU A 467 -11.61 8.07 17.01
N GLU A 468 -12.51 7.31 17.63
CA GLU A 468 -13.52 6.55 16.90
C GLU A 468 -14.29 7.44 15.91
N VAL A 469 -14.59 6.90 14.73
CA VAL A 469 -15.12 7.70 13.62
C VAL A 469 -16.42 8.42 14.00
N PHE A 470 -17.29 7.76 14.76
CA PHE A 470 -18.53 8.36 15.26
C PHE A 470 -18.28 9.62 16.11
N HIS A 471 -17.32 9.55 17.03
CA HIS A 471 -16.97 10.64 17.92
C HIS A 471 -16.36 11.82 17.16
N ARG A 472 -15.46 11.52 16.22
CA ARG A 472 -14.84 12.51 15.33
C ARG A 472 -15.89 13.26 14.50
N GLU A 473 -16.80 12.53 13.85
CA GLU A 473 -17.88 13.13 13.04
C GLU A 473 -18.77 14.04 13.92
N ARG A 474 -19.15 13.59 15.11
CA ARG A 474 -19.97 14.40 16.04
C ARG A 474 -19.29 15.69 16.46
N VAL A 475 -17.99 15.62 16.79
CA VAL A 475 -17.20 16.81 17.16
C VAL A 475 -17.10 17.77 15.98
N LEU A 476 -16.69 17.30 14.80
CA LEU A 476 -16.53 18.16 13.63
C LEU A 476 -17.86 18.78 13.18
N TYR A 477 -18.97 18.04 13.26
CA TYR A 477 -20.28 18.56 12.92
C TYR A 477 -20.68 19.71 13.88
N THR A 478 -20.62 19.45 15.19
CA THR A 478 -20.97 20.43 16.23
C THR A 478 -20.06 21.66 16.16
N TRP A 479 -18.76 21.43 15.98
CA TRP A 479 -17.77 22.49 15.80
C TRP A 479 -18.06 23.33 14.55
N SER A 480 -18.36 22.71 13.41
CA SER A 480 -18.50 23.42 12.13
C SER A 480 -19.62 24.46 12.14
N ASP A 481 -20.73 24.16 12.82
CA ASP A 481 -21.85 25.09 13.01
C ASP A 481 -21.44 26.30 13.86
N GLN A 482 -20.77 26.03 14.98
CA GLN A 482 -20.26 27.07 15.89
C GLN A 482 -19.12 27.90 15.26
N ALA A 483 -18.30 27.30 14.40
CA ALA A 483 -17.18 27.95 13.74
C ALA A 483 -17.57 28.67 12.43
N ALA A 484 -18.85 28.67 12.05
CA ALA A 484 -19.32 29.24 10.79
C ALA A 484 -18.84 30.68 10.54
N VAL A 485 -18.29 30.91 9.36
CA VAL A 485 -17.73 32.20 8.92
C VAL A 485 -18.86 33.13 8.43
N PRO A 486 -18.86 34.43 8.79
CA PRO A 486 -19.82 35.40 8.25
C PRO A 486 -19.82 35.42 6.70
N ARG A 487 -20.98 35.56 6.06
CA ARG A 487 -21.15 35.55 4.59
C ARG A 487 -21.71 36.88 4.07
N GLY A 488 -21.50 37.18 2.78
CA GLY A 488 -22.03 38.39 2.11
C GLY A 488 -21.28 39.67 2.47
N LEU A 489 -21.89 40.84 2.27
CA LEU A 489 -21.28 42.15 2.61
C LEU A 489 -20.84 42.23 4.08
N ALA A 490 -21.52 41.50 4.97
CA ALA A 490 -21.12 41.37 6.38
C ALA A 490 -19.76 40.68 6.58
N ALA A 491 -19.31 39.83 5.64
CA ALA A 491 -18.00 39.18 5.70
C ALA A 491 -16.83 40.18 5.53
N GLU A 492 -17.12 41.36 4.99
CA GLU A 492 -16.16 42.45 4.81
C GLU A 492 -16.27 43.48 5.95
N ALA A 493 -17.29 43.37 6.81
CA ALA A 493 -17.52 44.28 7.92
C ALA A 493 -16.77 43.84 9.19
N LEU A 494 -16.01 44.76 9.79
CA LEU A 494 -15.30 44.55 11.06
C LEU A 494 -16.24 44.13 12.20
N GLN A 495 -17.45 44.69 12.24
CA GLN A 495 -18.41 44.43 13.31
C GLN A 495 -18.88 42.97 13.33
N ALA A 496 -19.27 42.41 12.18
CA ALA A 496 -19.77 41.04 12.10
C ALA A 496 -18.73 40.01 12.56
N TRP A 497 -17.46 40.21 12.22
CA TRP A 497 -16.36 39.36 12.70
C TRP A 497 -16.07 39.56 14.20
N SER A 498 -16.25 40.78 14.70
CA SER A 498 -16.10 41.07 16.13
C SER A 498 -17.21 40.42 16.96
N ASP A 499 -18.45 40.45 16.47
CA ASP A 499 -19.59 39.76 17.07
C ASP A 499 -19.38 38.25 17.05
N LYS A 500 -18.90 37.71 15.92
CA LYS A 500 -18.56 36.29 15.81
C LYS A 500 -17.50 35.87 16.83
N LEU A 501 -16.45 36.68 17.02
CA LEU A 501 -15.40 36.39 17.99
C LEU A 501 -15.93 36.43 19.43
N GLN A 502 -16.90 37.30 19.72
CA GLN A 502 -17.54 37.38 21.04
C GLN A 502 -18.51 36.21 21.30
N ALA A 503 -19.16 35.69 20.26
CA ALA A 503 -20.06 34.55 20.35
C ALA A 503 -19.32 33.21 20.54
N LEU A 504 -18.03 33.13 20.17
CA LEU A 504 -17.24 31.93 20.40
C LEU A 504 -16.94 31.77 21.90
N PRO A 505 -17.00 30.53 22.44
CA PRO A 505 -16.66 30.27 23.84
C PRO A 505 -15.27 30.80 24.18
N ARG A 506 -15.12 31.39 25.37
CA ARG A 506 -13.82 31.86 25.84
C ARG A 506 -12.92 30.66 26.08
N SER A 507 -11.82 30.59 25.33
CA SER A 507 -10.74 29.62 25.58
C SER A 507 -10.13 29.85 26.96
N THR A 508 -9.78 28.76 27.63
CA THR A 508 -9.03 28.73 28.90
C THR A 508 -7.69 29.47 28.82
N ASP A 509 -7.06 29.52 27.64
CA ASP A 509 -5.76 30.15 27.43
C ASP A 509 -5.81 31.69 27.36
N GLY A 510 -6.99 32.31 27.35
CA GLY A 510 -7.17 33.78 27.35
C GLY A 510 -6.67 34.52 26.08
N LYS A 511 -5.97 33.86 25.15
CA LYS A 511 -5.39 34.46 23.93
C LYS A 511 -6.42 35.19 23.03
N PRO A 512 -7.63 34.66 22.79
CA PRO A 512 -8.63 35.37 21.99
C PRO A 512 -9.08 36.69 22.65
N ALA A 513 -9.18 36.70 23.98
CA ALA A 513 -9.54 37.89 24.74
C ALA A 513 -8.40 38.94 24.74
N ALA A 514 -7.14 38.49 24.81
CA ALA A 514 -5.97 39.36 24.68
C ALA A 514 -5.89 40.01 23.28
N LEU A 515 -6.20 39.26 22.22
CA LEU A 515 -6.26 39.77 20.85
C LEU A 515 -7.44 40.74 20.63
N LEU A 516 -8.62 40.47 21.20
CA LEU A 516 -9.74 41.41 21.24
C LEU A 516 -9.36 42.71 21.96
N LYS A 517 -8.66 42.61 23.08
CA LYS A 517 -8.16 43.78 23.82
C LYS A 517 -7.16 44.57 22.98
N GLN A 518 -6.26 43.91 22.25
CA GLN A 518 -5.36 44.57 21.31
C GLN A 518 -6.08 45.22 20.14
N VAL A 519 -7.09 44.59 19.53
CA VAL A 519 -7.89 45.21 18.45
C VAL A 519 -8.64 46.45 18.96
N ARG A 520 -9.17 46.39 20.19
CA ARG A 520 -9.82 47.55 20.84
C ARG A 520 -8.82 48.66 21.17
N CYS A 521 -7.63 48.33 21.67
CA CYS A 521 -6.57 49.31 21.96
C CYS A 521 -5.92 49.90 20.70
N ASP A 522 -5.88 49.13 19.61
CA ASP A 522 -5.31 49.55 18.34
C ASP A 522 -6.30 50.31 17.46
N GLN A 523 -7.51 50.67 17.93
CA GLN A 523 -8.37 51.64 17.22
C GLN A 523 -7.54 52.90 16.92
N ALA A 524 -6.98 52.97 15.71
CA ALA A 524 -6.00 53.98 15.34
C ALA A 524 -6.61 55.38 15.29
N GLY A 525 -7.95 55.47 15.21
CA GLY A 525 -8.68 56.68 15.50
C GLY A 525 -8.31 57.24 16.86
N ASP A 526 -8.25 56.39 17.90
CA ASP A 526 -7.96 56.79 19.27
C ASP A 526 -6.47 57.12 19.47
N LYS A 527 -5.53 56.31 18.95
CA LYS A 527 -4.09 56.64 19.08
C LYS A 527 -3.68 57.89 18.29
N ARG A 528 -4.18 58.05 17.05
CA ARG A 528 -3.96 59.27 16.25
C ARG A 528 -4.67 60.46 16.87
N GLN A 529 -5.89 60.32 17.37
CA GLN A 529 -6.60 61.41 18.08
C GLN A 529 -5.89 61.80 19.37
N ARG A 530 -5.35 60.83 20.14
CA ARG A 530 -4.54 61.09 21.32
C ARG A 530 -3.21 61.77 20.95
N GLU A 531 -2.51 61.31 19.91
CA GLU A 531 -1.29 61.96 19.40
C GLU A 531 -1.60 63.37 18.91
N LEU A 532 -2.70 63.57 18.18
CA LEU A 532 -3.13 64.86 17.64
C LEU A 532 -3.61 65.80 18.75
N HIS A 533 -4.30 65.29 19.78
CA HIS A 533 -4.69 66.04 20.99
C HIS A 533 -3.46 66.44 21.81
N TYR A 534 -2.54 65.51 22.06
CA TYR A 534 -1.28 65.79 22.75
C TYR A 534 -0.40 66.81 22.03
N LEU A 535 -0.26 66.67 20.70
CA LEU A 535 0.51 67.61 19.89
C LEU A 535 -0.16 68.99 19.79
N ARG A 536 -1.50 69.04 19.77
CA ARG A 536 -2.24 70.31 19.90
C ARG A 536 -2.00 70.96 21.25
N GLN A 537 -2.12 70.19 22.33
CA GLN A 537 -1.86 70.69 23.68
C GLN A 537 -0.43 71.24 23.82
N LEU A 538 0.59 70.51 23.35
CA LEU A 538 1.97 71.00 23.33
C LEU A 538 2.14 72.27 22.49
N HIS A 539 1.40 72.39 21.38
CA HIS A 539 1.44 73.59 20.53
C HIS A 539 0.79 74.79 21.24
N ASP A 540 -0.39 74.58 21.83
CA ASP A 540 -1.17 75.60 22.55
C ASP A 540 -0.41 76.10 23.80
N ASP A 541 0.32 75.21 24.47
CA ASP A 541 1.18 75.53 25.63
C ASP A 541 2.52 76.20 25.23
N GLY A 542 2.80 76.34 23.92
CA GLY A 542 4.05 76.93 23.41
C GLY A 542 5.29 76.05 23.60
N LEU A 543 5.11 74.77 23.89
CA LEU A 543 6.16 73.79 24.21
C LEU A 543 6.51 72.85 23.04
N ALA A 544 5.79 72.93 21.92
CA ALA A 544 6.01 72.08 20.76
C ALA A 544 7.30 72.44 20.01
N THR A 545 8.13 71.43 19.73
CA THR A 545 9.30 71.54 18.85
C THR A 545 8.90 71.66 17.38
N GLU A 546 9.81 72.16 16.54
CA GLU A 546 9.58 72.32 15.09
C GLU A 546 9.23 70.98 14.40
N ALA A 547 9.85 69.89 14.82
CA ALA A 547 9.52 68.53 14.35
C ALA A 547 8.11 68.07 14.78
N GLN A 548 7.68 68.44 15.99
CA GLN A 548 6.33 68.15 16.49
C GLN A 548 5.26 68.97 15.76
N LEU A 549 5.57 70.22 15.41
CA LEU A 549 4.69 71.07 14.60
C LEU A 549 4.56 70.54 13.16
N ALA A 550 5.66 70.10 12.55
CA ALA A 550 5.64 69.44 11.25
C ALA A 550 4.82 68.14 11.29
N ARG A 551 4.95 67.36 12.37
CA ARG A 551 4.16 66.14 12.61
C ARG A 551 2.67 66.45 12.81
N LEU A 552 2.33 67.48 13.59
CA LEU A 552 0.97 67.94 13.80
C LEU A 552 0.33 68.40 12.48
N HIS A 553 1.04 69.23 11.70
CA HIS A 553 0.59 69.70 10.40
C HIS A 553 0.37 68.51 9.44
N HIS A 554 1.30 67.56 9.40
CA HIS A 554 1.14 66.33 8.63
C HIS A 554 -0.10 65.53 9.07
N LEU A 555 -0.30 65.35 10.39
CA LEU A 555 -1.46 64.63 10.91
C LEU A 555 -2.79 65.37 10.72
N GLN A 556 -2.82 66.69 10.59
CA GLN A 556 -4.03 67.47 10.30
C GLN A 556 -4.40 67.42 8.81
N HIS A 557 -3.41 67.40 7.92
CA HIS A 557 -3.62 67.51 6.47
C HIS A 557 -3.51 66.17 5.72
N SER A 558 -2.94 65.13 6.34
CA SER A 558 -2.88 63.80 5.72
C SER A 558 -4.26 63.14 5.77
N PRO A 559 -4.90 62.85 4.62
CA PRO A 559 -6.18 62.17 4.59
C PRO A 559 -6.04 60.82 5.28
N GLN A 560 -6.90 60.60 6.29
CA GLN A 560 -6.97 59.31 6.96
C GLN A 560 -7.35 58.26 5.92
N THR A 561 -6.43 57.39 5.53
CA THR A 561 -6.82 56.17 4.82
C THR A 561 -7.41 55.21 5.86
N ASN A 562 -8.60 55.54 6.38
CA ASN A 562 -9.40 54.68 7.27
C ASN A 562 -9.48 53.26 6.71
N ASP A 563 -9.56 53.16 5.39
CA ASP A 563 -9.53 51.92 4.63
C ASP A 563 -8.32 51.02 4.95
N THR A 564 -7.11 51.57 5.08
CA THR A 564 -5.91 50.77 5.41
C THR A 564 -5.97 50.23 6.85
N TYR A 565 -6.52 51.03 7.76
CA TYR A 565 -6.62 50.68 9.18
C TYR A 565 -7.72 49.64 9.40
N GLU A 566 -8.93 49.90 8.90
CA GLU A 566 -10.07 48.98 9.00
C GLU A 566 -9.74 47.64 8.37
N ARG A 567 -9.04 47.60 7.22
CA ARG A 567 -8.54 46.36 6.64
C ARG A 567 -7.56 45.61 7.54
N LYS A 568 -6.64 46.32 8.22
CA LYS A 568 -5.70 45.71 9.18
C LYS A 568 -6.42 45.18 10.42
N ALA A 569 -7.36 45.95 10.97
CA ALA A 569 -8.17 45.56 12.12
C ALA A 569 -9.04 44.35 11.78
N LEU A 570 -9.74 44.40 10.64
CA LEU A 570 -10.55 43.30 10.11
C LEU A 570 -9.72 42.04 9.98
N ARG A 571 -8.55 42.12 9.33
CA ARG A 571 -7.65 40.97 9.18
C ARG A 571 -7.24 40.38 10.53
N ARG A 572 -6.93 41.21 11.54
CA ARG A 572 -6.57 40.74 12.88
C ARG A 572 -7.73 40.05 13.59
N VAL A 573 -8.94 40.61 13.50
CA VAL A 573 -10.15 39.97 14.06
C VAL A 573 -10.42 38.65 13.35
N GLN A 574 -10.34 38.60 12.02
CA GLN A 574 -10.52 37.38 11.23
C GLN A 574 -9.52 36.29 11.63
N VAL A 575 -8.23 36.63 11.77
CA VAL A 575 -7.20 35.70 12.27
C VAL A 575 -7.54 35.22 13.69
N SER A 576 -8.03 36.11 14.55
CA SER A 576 -8.41 35.78 15.92
C SER A 576 -9.62 34.83 15.97
N VAL A 577 -10.60 35.00 15.08
CA VAL A 577 -11.74 34.07 14.92
C VAL A 577 -11.26 32.70 14.47
N VAL A 578 -10.30 32.61 13.55
CA VAL A 578 -9.70 31.32 13.15
C VAL A 578 -9.03 30.64 14.34
N HIS A 579 -8.21 31.37 15.11
CA HIS A 579 -7.58 30.82 16.32
C HIS A 579 -8.63 30.34 17.33
N ALA A 580 -9.61 31.18 17.67
CA ALA A 580 -10.67 30.82 18.61
C ALA A 580 -11.48 29.60 18.14
N SER A 581 -11.76 29.50 16.84
CA SER A 581 -12.45 28.34 16.26
C SER A 581 -11.61 27.06 16.38
N LEU A 582 -10.30 27.13 16.15
CA LEU A 582 -9.43 25.96 16.30
C LEU A 582 -9.23 25.55 17.77
N GLU A 583 -9.18 26.50 18.71
CA GLU A 583 -9.16 26.18 20.14
C GLU A 583 -10.49 25.56 20.61
N LEU A 584 -11.63 26.04 20.09
CA LEU A 584 -12.92 25.40 20.32
C LEU A 584 -12.92 23.94 19.85
N LEU A 585 -12.38 23.66 18.66
CA LEU A 585 -12.25 22.29 18.18
C LEU A 585 -11.39 21.44 19.11
N ARG A 586 -10.23 21.95 19.54
CA ARG A 586 -9.34 21.26 20.49
C ARG A 586 -10.02 20.95 21.81
N GLU A 587 -10.83 21.86 22.34
CA GLU A 587 -11.53 21.65 23.61
C GLU A 587 -12.65 20.62 23.47
N GLN A 588 -13.38 20.63 22.35
CA GLN A 588 -14.36 19.58 22.06
C GLN A 588 -13.69 18.21 21.87
N LEU A 589 -12.56 18.15 21.17
CA LEU A 589 -11.75 16.94 21.04
C LEU A 589 -11.27 16.46 22.41
N ARG A 590 -10.76 17.35 23.26
CA ARG A 590 -10.36 17.05 24.65
C ARG A 590 -11.51 16.43 25.42
N THR A 591 -12.66 17.08 25.42
CA THR A 591 -13.85 16.63 26.17
C THR A 591 -14.25 15.22 25.74
N VAL A 592 -14.29 14.95 24.43
CA VAL A 592 -14.69 13.64 23.93
C VAL A 592 -13.61 12.58 24.15
N ALA A 593 -12.33 12.92 24.02
CA ALA A 593 -11.22 12.03 24.34
C ALA A 593 -11.25 11.64 25.83
N GLN A 594 -11.39 12.61 26.73
CA GLN A 594 -11.49 12.41 28.17
C GLN A 594 -12.70 11.55 28.55
N ALA A 595 -13.87 11.79 27.94
CA ALA A 595 -15.04 10.94 28.14
C ALA A 595 -14.81 9.49 27.71
N SER A 596 -13.99 9.27 26.67
CA SER A 596 -13.68 7.93 26.14
C SER A 596 -12.63 7.18 26.97
N LEU A 597 -11.74 7.90 27.67
CA LEU A 597 -10.70 7.33 28.53
C LEU A 597 -11.21 6.87 29.90
N GLY A 598 -12.47 7.14 30.23
CA GLY A 598 -13.05 6.85 31.54
C GLY A 598 -12.58 7.81 32.65
N PRO A 599 -13.25 7.79 33.82
CA PRO A 599 -13.10 8.81 34.84
C PRO A 599 -11.71 8.82 35.49
N GLN A 600 -11.10 7.65 35.70
CA GLN A 600 -9.82 7.51 36.41
C GLN A 600 -8.64 8.08 35.60
N LEU A 601 -8.57 7.77 34.31
CA LEU A 601 -7.51 8.28 33.45
C LEU A 601 -7.77 9.73 33.06
N SER A 602 -9.03 10.09 32.80
CA SER A 602 -9.41 11.49 32.51
C SER A 602 -9.05 12.45 33.65
N SER A 603 -9.25 12.07 34.91
CA SER A 603 -8.95 12.96 36.06
C SER A 603 -7.45 13.26 36.17
N ARG A 604 -6.59 12.27 35.87
CA ARG A 604 -5.14 12.39 35.86
C ARG A 604 -4.62 13.22 34.68
N LEU A 605 -5.37 13.25 33.57
CA LEU A 605 -5.01 13.97 32.35
C LEU A 605 -5.70 15.34 32.23
N LYS A 606 -6.35 15.84 33.28
CA LYS A 606 -7.14 17.08 33.22
C LYS A 606 -6.31 18.31 32.81
N ASP A 607 -5.09 18.40 33.34
CA ASP A 607 -4.16 19.53 33.12
C ASP A 607 -3.14 19.23 32.00
N GLU A 608 -3.25 18.07 31.37
CA GLU A 608 -2.33 17.65 30.32
C GLU A 608 -2.61 18.36 28.98
N ARG A 609 -1.55 18.47 28.19
CA ARG A 609 -1.67 19.00 26.82
C ARG A 609 -2.54 18.05 26.00
N LEU A 610 -3.42 18.58 25.16
CA LEU A 610 -4.30 17.76 24.31
C LEU A 610 -3.54 16.66 23.56
N ARG A 611 -2.33 16.94 23.05
CA ARG A 611 -1.50 15.93 22.40
C ARG A 611 -1.27 14.70 23.28
N ARG A 612 -0.96 14.89 24.56
CA ARG A 612 -0.76 13.82 25.53
C ARG A 612 -2.07 13.05 25.75
N VAL A 613 -3.19 13.75 25.87
CA VAL A 613 -4.53 13.14 25.98
C VAL A 613 -4.83 12.24 24.77
N MET A 614 -4.53 12.71 23.56
CA MET A 614 -4.74 11.93 22.33
C MET A 614 -3.80 10.72 22.22
N GLU A 615 -2.55 10.83 22.68
CA GLU A 615 -1.62 9.71 22.75
C GLU A 615 -2.15 8.61 23.70
N TYR A 616 -2.68 8.99 24.87
CA TYR A 616 -3.35 8.06 25.79
C TYR A 616 -4.63 7.46 25.21
N LEU A 617 -5.45 8.26 24.51
CA LEU A 617 -6.65 7.76 23.86
C LEU A 617 -6.33 6.71 22.80
N HIS A 618 -5.33 6.98 21.97
CA HIS A 618 -4.90 6.05 20.94
C HIS A 618 -4.38 4.72 21.53
N TRP A 619 -3.56 4.81 22.59
CA TRP A 619 -3.09 3.64 23.34
C TRP A 619 -4.25 2.84 23.95
N HIS A 620 -5.17 3.51 24.65
CA HIS A 620 -6.36 2.91 25.25
C HIS A 620 -7.25 2.20 24.23
N ASN A 621 -7.52 2.84 23.08
CA ASN A 621 -8.36 2.25 22.04
C ASN A 621 -7.69 1.08 21.30
N GLY A 622 -6.36 0.93 21.43
CA GLY A 622 -5.65 -0.25 20.94
C GLY A 622 -5.76 -1.46 21.85
N MET A 623 -6.20 -1.28 23.10
CA MET A 623 -6.26 -2.34 24.11
C MET A 623 -7.45 -3.27 23.87
N CYS A 624 -7.31 -4.54 24.23
CA CYS A 624 -8.45 -5.43 24.40
C CYS A 624 -9.22 -5.13 25.69
N ASP A 625 -10.41 -5.72 25.85
CA ASP A 625 -11.27 -5.52 27.02
C ASP A 625 -10.57 -5.92 28.33
N GLU A 626 -9.78 -7.01 28.31
CA GLU A 626 -9.01 -7.46 29.46
C GLU A 626 -7.91 -6.47 29.89
N GLU A 627 -7.23 -5.85 28.92
CA GLU A 627 -6.21 -4.83 29.18
C GLU A 627 -6.83 -3.53 29.71
N GLN A 628 -7.98 -3.11 29.17
CA GLN A 628 -8.72 -1.95 29.69
C GLN A 628 -9.22 -2.20 31.12
N GLN A 629 -9.67 -3.41 31.42
CA GLN A 629 -10.08 -3.80 32.78
C GLN A 629 -8.90 -3.79 33.74
N LEU A 630 -7.74 -4.31 33.33
CA LEU A 630 -6.51 -4.28 34.13
C LEU A 630 -6.04 -2.84 34.38
N LEU A 631 -6.08 -1.98 33.37
CA LEU A 631 -5.76 -0.56 33.52
C LEU A 631 -6.66 0.11 34.56
N ALA A 632 -7.97 -0.16 34.51
CA ALA A 632 -8.93 0.38 35.49
C ALA A 632 -8.68 -0.15 36.91
N GLU A 633 -8.43 -1.46 37.09
CA GLU A 633 -8.06 -2.05 38.39
C GLU A 633 -6.79 -1.40 38.94
N LEU A 634 -5.78 -1.25 38.08
CA LEU A 634 -4.50 -0.64 38.43
C LEU A 634 -4.64 0.80 38.88
N LEU A 635 -5.35 1.64 38.10
CA LEU A 635 -5.51 3.05 38.44
C LEU A 635 -6.35 3.24 39.70
N ALA A 636 -7.38 2.41 39.91
CA ALA A 636 -8.17 2.40 41.13
C ALA A 636 -7.31 1.98 42.34
N ALA A 637 -6.51 0.92 42.21
CA ALA A 637 -5.63 0.47 43.27
C ALA A 637 -4.58 1.55 43.62
N HIS A 638 -4.04 2.26 42.62
CA HIS A 638 -3.11 3.36 42.85
C HIS A 638 -3.76 4.59 43.50
N GLU A 639 -5.03 4.88 43.18
CA GLU A 639 -5.78 5.94 43.85
C GLU A 639 -6.03 5.63 45.34
N VAL A 640 -6.35 4.37 45.67
CA VAL A 640 -6.66 3.97 47.06
C VAL A 640 -5.40 3.70 47.89
N HIS A 641 -4.37 3.10 47.28
CA HIS A 641 -3.22 2.56 48.00
C HIS A 641 -1.90 3.27 47.69
N GLY A 642 -1.90 4.29 46.82
CA GLY A 642 -0.70 5.01 46.42
C GLY A 642 0.40 4.05 45.95
N ARG A 643 1.63 4.26 46.42
CA ARG A 643 2.82 3.48 46.03
C ARG A 643 2.68 1.96 46.27
N ASP A 644 1.77 1.52 47.14
CA ASP A 644 1.60 0.10 47.45
C ASP A 644 0.65 -0.66 46.49
N TYR A 645 0.15 -0.01 45.44
CA TYR A 645 -0.90 -0.58 44.58
C TYR A 645 -0.56 -1.94 43.97
N LYS A 646 0.70 -2.16 43.55
CA LYS A 646 1.14 -3.46 42.97
C LYS A 646 0.87 -4.62 43.92
N ARG A 647 0.95 -4.41 45.25
CA ARG A 647 0.62 -5.44 46.26
C ARG A 647 -0.84 -5.77 46.35
N LYS A 648 -1.71 -4.91 45.84
CA LYS A 648 -3.17 -5.00 46.00
C LYS A 648 -3.85 -5.55 44.75
N LEU A 649 -3.14 -5.55 43.62
CA LEU A 649 -3.65 -6.18 42.40
C LEU A 649 -3.80 -7.68 42.58
N THR A 650 -4.91 -8.20 42.08
CA THR A 650 -5.34 -9.58 42.31
C THR A 650 -4.39 -10.58 41.63
N HIS A 651 -4.00 -10.28 40.38
CA HIS A 651 -3.13 -11.14 39.58
C HIS A 651 -1.69 -11.24 40.15
N ASN A 652 -1.25 -10.26 40.94
CA ASN A 652 0.07 -10.31 41.58
C ASN A 652 0.14 -11.25 42.80
N GLN A 653 -0.99 -11.58 43.42
CA GLN A 653 -1.00 -12.33 44.69
C GLN A 653 -0.32 -13.70 44.65
N PRO A 654 -0.52 -14.55 43.61
CA PRO A 654 0.14 -15.85 43.54
C PRO A 654 1.66 -15.73 43.48
N TRP A 655 2.18 -14.79 42.67
CA TRP A 655 3.62 -14.57 42.55
C TRP A 655 4.22 -14.00 43.83
N LEU A 656 3.58 -13.00 44.44
CA LEU A 656 4.03 -12.41 45.71
C LEU A 656 4.17 -13.47 46.82
N LYS A 657 3.19 -14.38 46.93
CA LYS A 657 3.23 -15.50 47.88
C LYS A 657 4.39 -16.46 47.57
N LYS A 658 4.57 -16.81 46.29
CA LYS A 658 5.63 -17.73 45.85
C LYS A 658 7.03 -17.13 46.06
N ALA A 659 7.21 -15.85 45.74
CA ALA A 659 8.47 -15.13 45.90
C ALA A 659 8.86 -14.98 47.38
N ARG A 660 7.91 -14.66 48.27
CA ARG A 660 8.17 -14.66 49.73
C ARG A 660 8.62 -16.02 50.25
N ARG A 661 7.99 -17.12 49.80
CA ARG A 661 8.39 -18.49 50.17
C ARG A 661 9.79 -18.86 49.70
N ARG A 662 10.31 -18.18 48.68
CA ARG A 662 11.68 -18.34 48.15
C ARG A 662 12.69 -17.46 48.87
N GLY A 663 12.28 -16.71 49.89
CA GLY A 663 13.17 -15.86 50.68
C GLY A 663 13.37 -14.46 50.10
N ILE A 664 12.67 -14.09 49.02
CA ILE A 664 12.75 -12.72 48.49
C ILE A 664 12.12 -11.76 49.48
N ASN A 665 12.86 -10.71 49.83
CA ASN A 665 12.34 -9.59 50.60
C ASN A 665 11.50 -8.66 49.70
N ILE A 666 10.24 -9.05 49.51
CA ILE A 666 9.25 -8.31 48.73
C ILE A 666 8.96 -6.93 49.34
N ASP A 667 9.19 -6.78 50.65
CA ASP A 667 8.99 -5.51 51.34
C ASP A 667 9.99 -4.47 50.82
N HIS A 668 11.27 -4.82 50.71
CA HIS A 668 12.27 -3.97 50.04
C HIS A 668 12.04 -3.80 48.53
N TRP A 669 11.64 -4.87 47.83
CA TRP A 669 11.44 -4.81 46.37
C TRP A 669 10.37 -3.78 45.94
N LEU A 670 9.30 -3.62 46.71
CA LEU A 670 8.21 -2.68 46.39
C LEU A 670 8.24 -1.40 47.25
N ALA A 671 9.22 -1.19 48.13
CA ALA A 671 9.26 -0.03 49.04
C ALA A 671 9.51 1.32 48.35
N GLY A 672 10.09 1.34 47.14
CA GLY A 672 10.43 2.57 46.43
C GLY A 672 11.70 3.23 46.93
N ASP A 673 12.82 2.52 46.78
CA ASP A 673 14.12 3.06 47.11
C ASP A 673 14.48 4.23 46.20
N HIS A 674 15.19 5.21 46.77
CA HIS A 674 15.71 6.35 46.06
C HIS A 674 17.09 6.74 46.61
N ARG A 675 17.92 7.34 45.76
CA ARG A 675 19.30 7.70 46.10
C ARG A 675 19.74 8.94 45.33
N CYS A 676 20.30 9.92 46.04
CA CYS A 676 21.01 11.02 45.40
C CYS A 676 22.42 10.56 45.01
N VAL A 677 22.82 10.85 43.77
CA VAL A 677 24.15 10.55 43.24
C VAL A 677 24.73 11.78 42.55
N VAL A 678 26.05 11.79 42.39
CA VAL A 678 26.73 12.79 41.57
C VAL A 678 27.21 12.12 40.29
N ILE A 679 26.76 12.61 39.14
CA ILE A 679 27.13 12.13 37.81
C ILE A 679 27.72 13.33 37.06
N ALA A 680 28.98 13.20 36.63
CA ALA A 680 29.74 14.26 35.94
C ALA A 680 29.70 15.61 36.67
N GLY A 681 29.81 15.58 38.01
CA GLY A 681 29.80 16.76 38.86
C GLY A 681 28.42 17.35 39.19
N GLU A 682 27.34 16.83 38.59
CA GLU A 682 25.96 17.28 38.82
C GLU A 682 25.18 16.31 39.71
N LYS A 683 24.23 16.82 40.49
CA LYS A 683 23.39 16.00 41.37
C LYS A 683 22.19 15.45 40.61
N TYR A 684 21.96 14.14 40.74
CA TYR A 684 20.82 13.44 40.19
C TYR A 684 20.13 12.60 41.28
N GLN A 685 18.84 12.35 41.10
CA GLN A 685 18.05 11.46 41.94
C GLN A 685 17.76 10.17 41.17
N LEU A 686 18.22 9.02 41.69
CA LEU A 686 17.81 7.69 41.25
C LEU A 686 16.61 7.27 42.07
N GLU A 687 15.57 6.73 41.44
CA GLU A 687 14.40 6.22 42.15
C GLU A 687 13.68 5.12 41.37
N ILE A 688 13.01 4.23 42.10
CA ILE A 688 12.03 3.32 41.51
C ILE A 688 10.71 4.07 41.34
N SER A 689 10.18 4.13 40.11
CA SER A 689 8.91 4.79 39.82
C SER A 689 7.74 4.00 40.40
N HIS A 690 6.83 4.74 41.06
CA HIS A 690 5.59 4.22 41.62
C HIS A 690 4.34 4.82 40.98
N ASP A 691 4.47 5.88 40.20
CA ASP A 691 3.34 6.47 39.51
C ASP A 691 3.13 5.74 38.17
N PRO A 692 2.02 5.03 37.98
CA PRO A 692 1.73 4.39 36.70
C PRO A 692 1.78 5.35 35.52
N MET A 693 1.39 6.61 35.71
CA MET A 693 1.38 7.60 34.64
C MET A 693 2.78 7.85 34.08
N GLU A 694 3.81 7.81 34.92
CA GLU A 694 5.19 7.93 34.48
C GLU A 694 5.71 6.64 33.85
N ILE A 695 5.28 5.47 34.34
CA ILE A 695 5.65 4.18 33.77
C ILE A 695 5.05 4.03 32.36
N PHE A 696 3.82 4.48 32.14
CA PHE A 696 3.19 4.52 30.81
C PHE A 696 3.99 5.38 29.83
N LEU A 697 4.73 6.37 30.32
CA LEU A 697 5.58 7.26 29.53
C LEU A 697 7.04 6.79 29.41
N MET A 698 7.41 5.63 29.96
CA MET A 698 8.79 5.13 29.98
C MET A 698 9.42 5.01 28.59
N GLY A 699 8.61 4.70 27.58
CA GLY A 699 9.07 4.66 26.21
C GLY A 699 9.14 6.05 25.59
N THR A 700 8.12 6.87 25.86
CA THR A 700 7.92 8.20 25.28
C THR A 700 9.01 9.20 25.68
N TYR A 701 9.55 9.11 26.90
CA TYR A 701 10.68 9.95 27.32
C TYR A 701 11.95 9.75 26.46
N PHE A 702 12.08 8.59 25.81
CA PHE A 702 13.28 8.19 25.07
C PHE A 702 13.00 7.81 23.60
N GLY A 703 11.77 7.97 23.12
CA GLY A 703 11.39 7.65 21.74
C GLY A 703 11.53 6.18 21.35
N SER A 704 11.48 5.25 22.32
CA SER A 704 11.62 3.80 22.08
C SER A 704 10.33 3.14 21.55
N CYS A 705 10.38 1.85 21.18
CA CYS A 705 9.21 1.06 20.75
C CYS A 705 8.10 0.94 21.80
N LEU A 706 8.40 1.26 23.07
CA LEU A 706 7.44 1.34 24.18
C LEU A 706 6.72 2.70 24.27
N SER A 707 7.00 3.66 23.38
CA SER A 707 6.31 4.96 23.40
C SER A 707 4.82 4.77 23.08
N LEU A 708 3.96 5.60 23.68
CA LEU A 708 2.55 5.62 23.30
C LEU A 708 2.42 5.93 21.80
N GLY A 709 1.68 5.11 21.06
CA GLY A 709 1.54 5.15 19.60
C GLY A 709 2.57 4.35 18.80
N ARG A 710 3.38 3.50 19.45
CA ARG A 710 4.35 2.59 18.80
C ARG A 710 3.94 1.12 18.94
N GLU A 711 4.66 0.25 18.24
CA GLU A 711 4.35 -1.18 18.09
C GLU A 711 4.28 -1.98 19.41
N ASN A 712 5.05 -1.61 20.44
CA ASN A 712 5.10 -2.32 21.72
C ASN A 712 4.50 -1.50 22.88
N GLN A 713 3.66 -0.50 22.59
CA GLN A 713 3.08 0.40 23.58
C GLN A 713 2.28 -0.32 24.69
N HIS A 714 1.71 -1.50 24.42
CA HIS A 714 0.87 -2.22 25.39
C HIS A 714 1.69 -2.79 26.57
N SER A 715 2.99 -3.06 26.36
CA SER A 715 3.89 -3.58 27.40
C SER A 715 4.08 -2.63 28.58
N VAL A 716 3.82 -1.32 28.42
CA VAL A 716 3.91 -0.36 29.53
C VAL A 716 2.85 -0.62 30.60
N LEU A 717 1.70 -1.22 30.23
CA LEU A 717 0.69 -1.66 31.19
C LEU A 717 1.24 -2.78 32.08
N ALA A 718 1.87 -3.79 31.48
CA ALA A 718 2.52 -4.88 32.21
C ALA A 718 3.65 -4.37 33.13
N ASN A 719 4.49 -3.45 32.65
CA ASN A 719 5.57 -2.87 33.43
C ASN A 719 5.06 -2.08 34.65
N ALA A 720 3.87 -1.48 34.54
CA ALA A 720 3.20 -0.80 35.64
C ALA A 720 2.41 -1.77 36.55
N ALA A 721 1.78 -2.81 36.01
CA ALA A 721 0.93 -3.72 36.78
C ALA A 721 1.74 -4.77 37.54
N ASP A 722 2.71 -5.39 36.87
CA ASP A 722 3.32 -6.61 37.37
C ASP A 722 4.25 -6.34 38.54
N ALA A 723 4.00 -7.03 39.65
CA ALA A 723 4.80 -6.89 40.86
C ALA A 723 6.24 -7.39 40.69
N ASN A 724 6.55 -8.17 39.66
CA ASN A 724 7.91 -8.64 39.38
C ASN A 724 8.73 -7.71 38.47
N LYS A 725 8.18 -6.55 38.10
CA LYS A 725 8.84 -5.55 37.24
C LYS A 725 8.94 -4.22 37.97
N GLN A 726 10.03 -3.49 37.76
CA GLN A 726 10.23 -2.13 38.27
C GLN A 726 10.95 -1.27 37.24
N VAL A 727 10.64 0.03 37.23
CA VAL A 727 11.33 1.00 36.37
C VAL A 727 12.12 1.95 37.25
N ILE A 728 13.43 2.00 37.03
CA ILE A 728 14.32 2.97 37.67
C ILE A 728 14.39 4.20 36.78
N TYR A 729 14.20 5.38 37.35
CA TYR A 729 14.47 6.67 36.71
C TYR A 729 15.66 7.36 37.35
N VAL A 730 16.41 8.10 36.54
CA VAL A 730 17.38 9.10 36.97
C VAL A 730 16.80 10.46 36.64
N ARG A 731 16.68 11.36 37.62
CA ARG A 731 16.18 12.72 37.43
C ARG A 731 17.24 13.76 37.70
N ASP A 732 17.22 14.82 36.91
CA ASP A 732 18.01 16.01 37.19
C ASP A 732 17.43 16.82 38.37
N SER A 733 18.11 17.90 38.75
CA SER A 733 17.68 18.79 39.84
C SER A 733 16.35 19.53 39.57
N GLN A 734 15.83 19.48 38.34
CA GLN A 734 14.54 20.05 37.96
C GLN A 734 13.44 18.98 37.91
N GLY A 735 13.76 17.72 38.24
CA GLY A 735 12.82 16.60 38.20
C GLY A 735 12.61 16.00 36.81
N HIS A 736 13.37 16.45 35.79
CA HIS A 736 13.25 15.87 34.46
C HIS A 736 13.92 14.50 34.40
N VAL A 737 13.26 13.54 33.77
CA VAL A 737 13.81 12.20 33.53
C VAL A 737 14.99 12.30 32.55
N PHE A 738 16.18 11.92 33.04
CA PHE A 738 17.44 11.91 32.30
C PHE A 738 17.81 10.51 31.77
N ALA A 739 17.54 9.47 32.55
CA ALA A 739 17.76 8.08 32.16
C ALA A 739 16.69 7.15 32.76
N ARG A 740 16.55 5.96 32.17
CA ARG A 740 15.70 4.88 32.71
C ARG A 740 16.33 3.51 32.55
N GLN A 741 15.95 2.58 33.42
CA GLN A 741 16.18 1.14 33.22
C GLN A 741 14.98 0.34 33.73
N LEU A 742 14.48 -0.59 32.90
CA LEU A 742 13.55 -1.62 33.36
C LEU A 742 14.37 -2.72 34.04
N ILE A 743 13.90 -3.17 35.20
CA ILE A 743 14.45 -4.34 35.89
C ILE A 743 13.29 -5.28 36.22
N ALA A 744 13.58 -6.58 36.26
CA ALA A 744 12.55 -7.59 36.49
C ALA A 744 13.12 -8.81 37.21
N ILE A 745 12.24 -9.66 37.74
CA ILE A 745 12.61 -10.91 38.39
C ILE A 745 12.16 -12.08 37.51
N ASN A 746 13.12 -12.91 37.08
CA ASN A 746 12.88 -14.09 36.24
C ASN A 746 12.31 -15.29 37.02
N ASP A 747 12.03 -16.38 36.32
CA ASP A 747 11.52 -17.63 36.92
C ASP A 747 12.51 -18.33 37.88
N LYS A 748 13.79 -18.02 37.75
CA LYS A 748 14.85 -18.49 38.66
C LYS A 748 15.01 -17.60 39.88
N TYR A 749 14.23 -16.53 39.99
CA TYR A 749 14.31 -15.52 41.06
C TYR A 749 15.62 -14.71 41.04
N GLU A 750 16.15 -14.48 39.85
CA GLU A 750 17.29 -13.62 39.61
C GLU A 750 16.80 -12.25 39.10
N LEU A 751 17.52 -11.19 39.45
CA LEU A 751 17.27 -9.83 38.96
C LEU A 751 17.85 -9.69 37.54
N LEU A 752 16.97 -9.44 36.58
CA LEU A 752 17.29 -9.08 35.20
C LEU A 752 17.35 -7.57 35.03
N GLY A 753 18.31 -7.12 34.23
CA GLY A 753 18.45 -5.73 33.81
C GLY A 753 18.22 -5.62 32.30
N TYR A 754 17.36 -4.70 31.89
CA TYR A 754 17.14 -4.42 30.47
C TYR A 754 18.01 -3.25 29.99
N HIS A 755 17.91 -2.90 28.72
CA HIS A 755 18.67 -1.78 28.16
C HIS A 755 18.46 -0.50 28.97
N CYS A 756 19.56 0.16 29.31
CA CYS A 756 19.55 1.45 29.99
C CYS A 756 19.51 2.58 28.96
N TYR A 757 18.41 3.34 28.96
CA TYR A 757 18.24 4.47 28.05
C TYR A 757 18.68 5.75 28.75
N VAL A 758 19.56 6.51 28.11
CA VAL A 758 20.06 7.82 28.57
C VAL A 758 19.74 8.85 27.51
N ASN A 759 19.31 10.05 27.90
CA ASN A 759 19.01 11.12 26.95
C ASN A 759 20.29 11.59 26.24
N GLU A 760 20.47 11.18 24.98
CA GLU A 760 21.69 11.39 24.21
C GLU A 760 21.98 12.87 23.92
N GLU A 761 20.94 13.67 23.66
CA GLU A 761 21.09 15.11 23.36
C GLU A 761 21.72 15.89 24.52
N LYS A 762 21.64 15.35 25.74
CA LYS A 762 22.08 15.99 26.99
C LYS A 762 23.28 15.31 27.63
N SER A 763 23.89 14.31 27.00
CA SER A 763 24.92 13.48 27.63
C SER A 763 26.21 13.37 26.82
N THR A 764 27.34 13.64 27.48
CA THR A 764 28.66 13.21 27.00
C THR A 764 28.83 11.70 27.17
N ALA A 765 29.83 11.11 26.52
CA ALA A 765 30.15 9.69 26.68
C ALA A 765 30.49 9.34 28.15
N GLU A 766 31.25 10.19 28.83
CA GLU A 766 31.58 10.03 30.24
C GLU A 766 30.34 10.07 31.13
N ARG A 767 29.47 11.08 30.94
CA ARG A 767 28.22 11.21 31.70
C ARG A 767 27.32 10.00 31.49
N ARG A 768 27.25 9.48 30.26
CA ARG A 768 26.48 8.28 29.92
C ARG A 768 27.00 7.06 30.69
N GLU A 769 28.31 6.84 30.66
CA GLU A 769 28.95 5.72 31.36
C GLU A 769 28.73 5.80 32.88
N GLN A 770 28.94 6.96 33.47
CA GLN A 770 28.70 7.18 34.91
C GLN A 770 27.23 6.99 35.29
N THR A 771 26.30 7.35 34.41
CA THR A 771 24.87 7.12 34.61
C THR A 771 24.53 5.63 34.59
N ILE A 772 25.02 4.89 33.59
CA ILE A 772 24.84 3.44 33.50
C ILE A 772 25.43 2.74 34.72
N ALA A 773 26.64 3.13 35.13
CA ALA A 773 27.30 2.59 36.32
C ALA A 773 26.51 2.91 37.61
N ALA A 774 25.94 4.11 37.74
CA ALA A 774 25.14 4.50 38.90
C ALA A 774 23.84 3.69 39.01
N ILE A 775 23.10 3.52 37.90
CA ILE A 775 21.89 2.68 37.89
C ILE A 775 22.24 1.22 38.17
N ALA A 776 23.30 0.70 37.55
CA ALA A 776 23.75 -0.67 37.80
C ALA A 776 24.14 -0.88 39.27
N SER A 777 24.88 0.05 39.88
CA SER A 777 25.21 0.01 41.31
C SER A 777 23.98 0.04 42.20
N PHE A 778 22.98 0.86 41.85
CA PHE A 778 21.69 0.91 42.53
C PHE A 778 20.95 -0.43 42.43
N SER A 779 20.86 -1.02 41.24
CA SER A 779 20.24 -2.33 41.01
C SER A 779 20.93 -3.46 41.78
N GLY A 780 22.27 -3.48 41.82
CA GLY A 780 23.04 -4.46 42.60
C GLY A 780 22.80 -4.33 44.11
N SER A 781 22.71 -3.10 44.61
CA SER A 781 22.37 -2.84 46.02
C SER A 781 20.93 -3.27 46.35
N LEU A 782 20.00 -3.04 45.42
CA LEU A 782 18.61 -3.48 45.54
C LEU A 782 18.50 -5.00 45.56
N ALA A 783 19.20 -5.70 44.65
CA ALA A 783 19.25 -7.16 44.60
C ALA A 783 19.70 -7.73 45.95
N ALA A 784 20.79 -7.21 46.53
CA ALA A 784 21.30 -7.64 47.83
C ALA A 784 20.26 -7.54 48.94
N ARG A 785 19.58 -6.39 49.06
CA ARG A 785 18.54 -6.17 50.09
C ARG A 785 17.29 -7.03 49.86
N CYS A 786 17.02 -7.39 48.60
CA CYS A 786 15.90 -8.26 48.25
C CYS A 786 16.23 -9.75 48.40
N GLY A 787 17.50 -10.12 48.62
CA GLY A 787 17.95 -11.51 48.59
C GLY A 787 17.90 -12.13 47.19
N LEU A 788 18.20 -11.34 46.16
CA LEU A 788 18.21 -11.76 44.75
C LEU A 788 19.64 -11.90 44.24
N GLU A 789 19.87 -12.90 43.39
CA GLU A 789 21.07 -12.97 42.56
C GLU A 789 20.91 -12.13 41.29
N LEU A 790 22.01 -11.80 40.60
CA LEU A 790 21.97 -11.09 39.33
C LEU A 790 21.91 -12.10 38.18
N GLY A 791 20.86 -12.04 37.36
CA GLY A 791 20.70 -12.86 36.17
C GLY A 791 21.11 -12.12 34.90
N GLU A 792 21.68 -12.82 33.92
CA GLU A 792 22.08 -12.27 32.62
C GLU A 792 21.19 -12.78 31.47
N GLU A 793 20.35 -13.80 31.72
CA GLU A 793 19.50 -14.45 30.72
C GLU A 793 18.12 -14.83 31.29
N GLY A 794 17.18 -15.08 30.37
CA GLY A 794 15.82 -15.53 30.67
C GLY A 794 14.79 -14.40 30.61
N GLU A 795 13.56 -14.75 30.98
CA GLU A 795 12.40 -13.85 30.89
C GLU A 795 11.71 -13.75 32.27
N PRO A 796 11.08 -12.61 32.59
CA PRO A 796 10.24 -12.43 33.78
C PRO A 796 9.06 -13.40 33.77
N HIS A 797 8.71 -13.95 34.94
CA HIS A 797 7.46 -14.71 35.07
C HIS A 797 6.27 -13.87 34.59
N SER A 798 5.43 -14.43 33.72
CA SER A 798 4.17 -13.77 33.34
C SER A 798 3.17 -13.83 34.51
N LEU A 799 2.65 -12.67 34.93
CA LEU A 799 1.72 -12.57 36.06
C LEU A 799 0.25 -12.49 35.62
N GLY A 800 -0.01 -12.37 34.32
CA GLY A 800 -1.35 -12.23 33.76
C GLY A 800 -1.38 -12.45 32.24
N PRO A 801 -2.58 -12.48 31.63
CA PRO A 801 -2.75 -12.73 30.20
C PRO A 801 -2.49 -11.51 29.31
N HIS A 802 -2.08 -10.38 29.89
CA HIS A 802 -1.85 -9.12 29.16
C HIS A 802 -0.57 -9.16 28.32
N PHE A 803 -0.51 -8.33 27.28
CA PHE A 803 0.64 -8.28 26.39
C PHE A 803 1.88 -7.74 27.12
N TRP A 804 3.02 -8.41 26.89
CA TRP A 804 4.33 -7.91 27.27
C TRP A 804 5.36 -8.32 26.20
N TYR A 805 6.25 -7.39 25.88
CA TYR A 805 7.30 -7.53 24.88
C TYR A 805 8.65 -7.63 25.59
N ASP A 806 9.40 -8.69 25.29
CA ASP A 806 10.75 -8.92 25.79
C ASP A 806 11.79 -8.46 24.75
N ASP A 807 12.59 -7.44 25.09
CA ASP A 807 13.72 -6.96 24.29
C ASP A 807 15.04 -7.67 24.63
N GLY A 808 15.00 -8.66 25.52
CA GLY A 808 16.13 -9.44 25.99
C GLY A 808 16.85 -8.79 27.17
N ALA A 809 17.25 -9.61 28.14
CA ALA A 809 18.10 -9.16 29.24
C ALA A 809 19.48 -8.70 28.73
N TYR A 810 20.02 -7.67 29.36
CA TYR A 810 21.36 -7.13 29.12
C TYR A 810 22.31 -7.56 30.23
N TYR A 811 23.58 -7.78 29.87
CA TYR A 811 24.64 -8.04 30.83
C TYR A 811 24.77 -6.91 31.86
N TRP A 812 24.89 -7.28 33.13
CA TRP A 812 25.09 -6.33 34.20
C TRP A 812 26.47 -5.67 34.13
N HIS A 813 26.48 -4.34 34.17
CA HIS A 813 27.70 -3.56 34.34
C HIS A 813 28.43 -3.96 35.64
N ALA A 814 29.77 -3.93 35.64
CA ALA A 814 30.59 -4.37 36.77
C ALA A 814 30.20 -3.72 38.12
N ALA A 815 29.74 -2.47 38.08
CA ALA A 815 29.25 -1.73 39.25
C ALA A 815 28.08 -2.43 39.98
N ALA A 816 27.21 -3.17 39.27
CA ALA A 816 26.14 -3.96 39.91
C ALA A 816 26.71 -5.12 40.73
N LYS A 817 27.65 -5.88 40.15
CA LYS A 817 28.31 -7.01 40.81
C LYS A 817 29.09 -6.56 42.04
N THR A 818 29.83 -5.45 41.93
CA THR A 818 30.54 -4.86 43.06
C THR A 818 29.59 -4.43 44.19
N ALA A 819 28.47 -3.78 43.84
CA ALA A 819 27.48 -3.35 44.82
C ALA A 819 26.78 -4.52 45.53
N LEU A 820 26.45 -5.58 44.79
CA LEU A 820 25.88 -6.82 45.34
C LEU A 820 26.83 -7.44 46.39
N SER A 821 28.10 -7.62 46.02
CA SER A 821 29.12 -8.19 46.91
C SER A 821 29.41 -7.31 48.12
N ALA A 822 29.46 -5.97 47.94
CA ALA A 822 29.69 -5.03 49.03
C ALA A 822 28.56 -5.07 50.06
N ALA A 823 27.31 -5.16 49.61
CA ALA A 823 26.15 -5.27 50.50
C ALA A 823 26.09 -6.63 51.21
N ALA A 824 26.48 -7.72 50.55
CA ALA A 824 26.59 -9.04 51.18
C ALA A 824 27.66 -9.08 52.29
N ASN A 825 28.80 -8.42 52.07
CA ASN A 825 29.89 -8.34 53.05
C ASN A 825 29.60 -7.44 54.26
N GLN A 826 28.59 -6.56 54.17
CA GLN A 826 28.13 -5.75 55.30
C GLN A 826 27.25 -6.52 56.30
N GLY A 827 27.09 -7.84 56.11
CA GLY A 827 26.63 -8.84 57.08
C GLY A 827 25.74 -8.38 58.24
N SER A 828 24.44 -8.70 58.15
CA SER A 828 23.62 -9.13 59.30
C SER A 828 23.64 -8.27 60.60
N TRP A 829 23.71 -6.94 60.51
CA TRP A 829 23.50 -6.03 61.66
C TRP A 829 22.26 -5.13 61.52
N TRP A 830 21.41 -5.36 60.52
CA TRP A 830 20.14 -4.65 60.41
C TRP A 830 19.07 -5.40 61.22
N GLU A 831 19.04 -5.16 62.53
CA GLU A 831 17.73 -5.14 63.21
C GLU A 831 16.90 -4.03 62.54
N PRO A 832 15.62 -4.28 62.23
CA PRO A 832 14.76 -3.23 61.71
C PRO A 832 14.66 -2.16 62.79
N ALA A 833 15.26 -0.99 62.55
CA ALA A 833 14.97 0.18 63.35
C ALA A 833 13.44 0.34 63.30
N SER A 834 12.80 0.14 64.44
CA SER A 834 11.39 0.47 64.63
C SER A 834 11.26 1.96 64.39
N VAL A 835 10.97 2.35 63.15
CA VAL A 835 10.63 3.72 62.80
C VAL A 835 9.33 3.99 63.54
N SER A 836 9.43 4.74 64.63
CA SER A 836 8.27 5.38 65.25
C SER A 836 7.54 6.15 64.16
N THR A 837 6.33 5.72 63.85
CA THR A 837 5.41 6.33 62.89
C THR A 837 5.17 7.82 63.17
N ALA A 838 5.49 8.32 64.37
CA ALA A 838 5.40 9.73 64.74
C ALA A 838 6.48 10.61 64.08
N ALA A 839 7.73 10.14 63.98
CA ALA A 839 8.83 10.96 63.43
C ALA A 839 8.75 11.11 61.90
N PHE A 840 8.19 10.11 61.21
CA PHE A 840 7.96 10.16 59.77
C PHE A 840 6.78 11.08 59.40
N ALA A 841 5.74 11.15 60.24
CA ALA A 841 4.60 12.04 60.03
C ALA A 841 4.97 13.53 60.19
N GLU A 842 5.85 13.87 61.13
CA GLU A 842 6.29 15.26 61.35
C GLU A 842 7.23 15.76 60.24
N SER A 843 8.15 14.91 59.76
CA SER A 843 9.00 15.21 58.60
C SER A 843 8.17 15.43 57.32
N TRP A 844 7.10 14.65 57.14
CA TRP A 844 6.28 14.70 55.93
C TRP A 844 5.29 15.88 55.92
N GLN A 845 4.80 16.32 57.09
CA GLN A 845 3.99 17.55 57.18
C GLN A 845 4.82 18.83 56.94
N ALA A 846 6.08 18.85 57.35
CA ALA A 846 7.00 19.96 57.06
C ALA A 846 7.33 20.05 55.55
N GLU A 847 7.45 18.91 54.88
CA GLU A 847 7.71 18.84 53.44
C GLU A 847 6.46 19.22 52.61
N LEU A 848 5.25 18.83 53.04
CA LEU A 848 3.99 19.26 52.41
C LEU A 848 3.69 20.76 52.59
N ALA A 849 4.16 21.38 53.68
CA ALA A 849 4.02 22.83 53.89
C ALA A 849 4.94 23.64 52.96
N GLY A 850 6.09 23.08 52.56
CA GLY A 850 7.01 23.71 51.60
C GLY A 850 6.52 23.71 50.14
N TRP A 851 5.56 22.83 49.81
CA TRP A 851 5.00 22.70 48.44
C TRP A 851 3.66 23.43 48.24
N ARG A 852 3.13 24.11 49.28
CA ARG A 852 1.90 24.91 49.21
C ARG A 852 2.11 26.44 49.23
N LEU A 853 3.34 26.90 48.98
CA LEU A 853 3.65 28.31 48.73
C LEU A 853 4.05 28.55 47.27
#